data_AF-A0A8J2B5F8-F1
#
_entry.id   AF-A0A8J2B5F8-F1
#
_cell.length_a   1.000
_cell.length_b   1.000
_cell.length_c   1.000
_cell.angle_alpha   90.00
_cell.angle_beta   90.00
_cell.angle_gamma   90.00
#
_symmetry.space_group_name_H-M   'P 1'
#
loop_
_entity.id
_entity.type
_entity.pdbx_description
1 polymer ?
#
loop_
_entity_poly.entity_id
_entity_poly.type
_entity_poly.pdbx_seq_one_letter_code
_entity_poly.pdbx_strand_id
1 'polypeptide(L)'
;MMWPKIYRIAFHHVALVFLFLYLHLPGVVLFTSARLYQVGDQVFYFHREYRNKDDQSAYAAVLDRSFGIYRPRMGKTEGWMPGEIVSAHKEISSGSARPATIAERTYKVKSTWPDWVDAKGVFCCADEESRQLHLFRKDLTESEIKPSMPPTALTILAFRWGGRYVPATKESEFLATSPNFLYQFTDLGLKEVLGSENYEVWSFWVSTPDECFTLAKSFHLIVNPIMKHSTAISSLPAASSASSTTSHLSAGGRNIGAPAAPAGKIHTDTTDKIASMWLLHPSSFDFLSEPMYQTGSAYGAGYVEQAPMFDLMRAAERFGIYTAFPHNALLYQQLAAKSWTSGLALDPKFAIPASVNFPRVFVKKDPAQAAEKAVQVLEKIKRKQQRNSRRHVALIDDLGREKEKCPSSGFWMQDDLEMESSAMHQNRNNYGQTHSTTSKITKGVAKLGYSWEALDVKLWNNVREQNTNTSRKRYYPLSSALSDLSDSITISNQYVGQAHLLDWILIQEFIPHAVELRLYYLKNELKQVWYTRFDKVKANNEFGDFYYMDESVAISYLRGDLTALRQATEKAKIIAEDWLDWLMTQSGETVIPAVRFDFFVQYFPYANAEFIDASGNHEMVLDDEQNSAISEPWTTYEEEHDLSVQNTNNTNHRRKTKQDYENLPQRGSVKVFTLEICEAGFSIFGSEALKKEKMKTIVQNALDQG
;
A
#
# COMPACT_ATOMS: atom_id res chain seq x y z
N MET A 1 -33.25 -59.76 42.33
CA MET A 1 -33.58 -59.50 40.91
C MET A 1 -34.40 -58.22 40.80
N MET A 2 -33.77 -57.05 40.64
CA MET A 2 -34.51 -55.77 40.54
C MET A 2 -33.76 -54.71 39.71
N TRP A 3 -33.05 -55.14 38.67
CA TRP A 3 -32.21 -54.28 37.82
C TRP A 3 -32.74 -53.94 36.41
N PRO A 4 -33.74 -54.63 35.79
CA PRO A 4 -34.15 -54.28 34.42
C PRO A 4 -35.07 -53.05 34.26
N LYS A 5 -35.71 -52.55 35.33
CA LYS A 5 -36.72 -51.48 35.21
C LYS A 5 -36.14 -50.06 35.28
N ILE A 6 -35.02 -49.87 35.97
CA ILE A 6 -34.40 -48.54 36.14
C ILE A 6 -33.74 -48.07 34.84
N TYR A 7 -33.14 -48.98 34.06
CA TYR A 7 -32.51 -48.63 32.77
C TYR A 7 -33.50 -48.16 31.70
N ARG A 8 -34.73 -48.68 31.69
CA ARG A 8 -35.75 -48.26 30.70
C ARG A 8 -36.23 -46.83 30.93
N ILE A 9 -36.36 -46.42 32.20
CA ILE A 9 -36.80 -45.06 32.56
C ILE A 9 -35.66 -44.06 32.30
N ALA A 10 -34.42 -44.40 32.65
CA ALA A 10 -33.25 -43.57 32.37
C ALA A 10 -33.05 -43.34 30.87
N PHE A 11 -33.23 -44.38 30.04
CA PHE A 11 -33.07 -44.25 28.59
C PHE A 11 -34.18 -43.39 27.95
N HIS A 12 -35.43 -43.49 28.44
CA HIS A 12 -36.52 -42.64 27.95
C HIS A 12 -36.35 -41.18 28.38
N HIS A 13 -35.83 -40.91 29.58
CA HIS A 13 -35.58 -39.54 30.02
C HIS A 13 -34.39 -38.90 29.30
N VAL A 14 -33.32 -39.66 29.02
CA VAL A 14 -32.19 -39.15 28.22
C VAL A 14 -32.64 -38.85 26.78
N ALA A 15 -33.42 -39.74 26.15
CA ALA A 15 -33.93 -39.51 24.80
C ALA A 15 -34.88 -38.29 24.72
N LEU A 16 -35.74 -38.10 25.71
CA LEU A 16 -36.63 -36.93 25.79
C LEU A 16 -35.85 -35.63 26.03
N VAL A 17 -34.82 -35.64 26.87
CA VAL A 17 -33.96 -34.46 27.10
C VAL A 17 -33.17 -34.09 25.85
N PHE A 18 -32.65 -35.07 25.10
CA PHE A 18 -31.99 -34.81 23.81
C PHE A 18 -32.98 -34.28 22.77
N LEU A 19 -34.20 -34.80 22.70
CA LEU A 19 -35.22 -34.31 21.77
C LEU A 19 -35.68 -32.89 22.13
N PHE A 20 -35.80 -32.58 23.42
CA PHE A 20 -36.18 -31.24 23.89
C PHE A 20 -35.07 -30.21 23.67
N LEU A 21 -33.80 -30.59 23.89
CA LEU A 21 -32.64 -29.77 23.55
C LEU A 21 -32.54 -29.52 22.03
N TYR A 22 -32.86 -30.53 21.19
CA TYR A 22 -32.83 -30.37 19.74
C TYR A 22 -33.95 -29.46 19.20
N LEU A 23 -35.10 -29.41 19.88
CA LEU A 23 -36.26 -28.60 19.46
C LEU A 23 -36.25 -27.17 20.03
N HIS A 24 -35.49 -26.90 21.09
CA HIS A 24 -35.47 -25.58 21.75
C HIS A 24 -34.12 -24.85 21.62
N LEU A 25 -33.18 -25.35 20.81
CA LEU A 25 -32.02 -24.56 20.39
C LEU A 25 -32.51 -23.45 19.44
N PRO A 26 -32.54 -22.17 19.87
CA PRO A 26 -32.86 -21.06 19.00
C PRO A 26 -31.70 -20.96 18.00
N GLY A 27 -31.91 -21.44 16.78
CA GLY A 27 -30.86 -21.50 15.76
C GLY A 27 -30.72 -22.83 15.03
N VAL A 28 -31.55 -23.85 15.28
CA VAL A 28 -31.73 -24.94 14.31
C VAL A 28 -32.52 -24.36 13.13
N VAL A 29 -31.82 -23.62 12.28
CA VAL A 29 -32.25 -23.28 10.94
C VAL A 29 -32.45 -24.62 10.26
N LEU A 30 -33.70 -25.06 10.16
CA LEU A 30 -34.09 -26.09 9.20
C LEU A 30 -33.46 -25.65 7.89
N PHE A 31 -32.40 -26.33 7.45
CA PHE A 31 -31.80 -26.11 6.16
C PHE A 31 -32.92 -26.29 5.15
N THR A 32 -33.55 -25.19 4.76
CA THR A 32 -34.52 -25.16 3.67
C THR A 32 -33.79 -25.82 2.52
N SER A 33 -34.29 -26.97 2.07
CA SER A 33 -33.68 -27.71 0.97
C SER A 33 -33.40 -26.71 -0.13
N ALA A 34 -32.11 -26.47 -0.39
CA ALA A 34 -31.69 -25.39 -1.27
C ALA A 34 -32.42 -25.58 -2.60
N ARG A 35 -33.22 -24.58 -2.98
CA ARG A 35 -34.10 -24.70 -4.15
C ARG A 35 -33.17 -24.80 -5.35
N LEU A 36 -33.19 -25.97 -5.97
CA LEU A 36 -32.39 -26.23 -7.15
C LEU A 36 -32.82 -25.29 -8.28
N TYR A 37 -31.87 -24.49 -8.77
CA TYR A 37 -32.09 -23.65 -9.94
C TYR A 37 -32.39 -24.50 -11.18
N GLN A 38 -33.41 -24.10 -11.94
CA GLN A 38 -33.80 -24.70 -13.22
C GLN A 38 -33.38 -23.81 -14.39
N VAL A 39 -33.29 -24.42 -15.57
CA VAL A 39 -33.07 -23.66 -16.81
C VAL A 39 -34.20 -22.65 -17.00
N GLY A 40 -33.84 -21.40 -17.28
CA GLY A 40 -34.74 -20.26 -17.37
C GLY A 40 -34.88 -19.46 -16.07
N ASP A 41 -34.40 -19.96 -14.93
CA ASP A 41 -34.44 -19.21 -13.67
C ASP A 41 -33.61 -17.94 -13.80
N GLN A 42 -34.23 -16.81 -13.43
CA GLN A 42 -33.54 -15.53 -13.29
C GLN A 42 -32.78 -15.53 -11.97
N VAL A 43 -31.51 -15.23 -12.06
CA VAL A 43 -30.58 -15.28 -10.93
C VAL A 43 -29.66 -14.07 -10.93
N PHE A 44 -29.04 -13.82 -9.80
CA PHE A 44 -27.84 -13.02 -9.71
C PHE A 44 -26.64 -13.94 -9.61
N TYR A 45 -25.58 -13.64 -10.35
CA TYR A 45 -24.30 -14.32 -10.24
C TYR A 45 -23.21 -13.29 -9.94
N PHE A 46 -22.19 -13.69 -9.19
CA PHE A 46 -21.05 -12.80 -8.94
C PHE A 46 -20.13 -12.84 -10.16
N HIS A 47 -20.08 -11.73 -10.91
CA HIS A 47 -19.16 -11.55 -12.03
C HIS A 47 -17.76 -11.24 -11.52
N ARG A 48 -16.77 -11.85 -12.18
CA ARG A 48 -15.35 -11.56 -12.00
C ARG A 48 -14.73 -11.49 -13.39
N GLU A 49 -13.95 -10.44 -13.64
CA GLU A 49 -13.10 -10.34 -14.82
C GLU A 49 -12.27 -11.65 -14.94
N TYR A 50 -12.39 -12.33 -16.09
CA TYR A 50 -12.03 -13.74 -16.23
C TYR A 50 -10.50 -13.98 -16.22
N ARG A 51 -10.08 -15.12 -15.67
CA ARG A 51 -8.68 -15.43 -15.27
C ARG A 51 -7.91 -16.34 -16.21
N ASN A 52 -8.43 -16.62 -17.40
CA ASN A 52 -7.84 -17.68 -18.19
C ASN A 52 -6.45 -17.25 -18.70
N LYS A 53 -5.41 -17.98 -18.30
CA LYS A 53 -4.03 -17.74 -18.73
C LYS A 53 -3.89 -17.81 -20.25
N ASP A 54 -4.80 -18.53 -20.91
CA ASP A 54 -4.81 -18.75 -22.35
C ASP A 54 -5.73 -17.79 -23.11
N ASP A 55 -6.65 -17.11 -22.42
CA ASP A 55 -7.63 -16.21 -23.03
C ASP A 55 -7.48 -14.81 -22.43
N GLN A 56 -6.78 -13.93 -23.14
CA GLN A 56 -6.52 -12.54 -22.73
C GLN A 56 -7.79 -11.66 -22.67
N SER A 57 -8.96 -12.28 -22.78
CA SER A 57 -10.23 -11.59 -22.89
C SER A 57 -10.79 -11.27 -21.49
N ALA A 58 -10.38 -10.12 -20.97
CA ALA A 58 -10.96 -9.52 -19.78
C ALA A 58 -12.16 -8.66 -20.18
N TYR A 59 -13.28 -8.74 -19.45
CA TYR A 59 -14.50 -7.99 -19.76
C TYR A 59 -15.10 -7.32 -18.53
N ALA A 60 -15.64 -6.13 -18.76
CA ALA A 60 -16.36 -5.37 -17.76
C ALA A 60 -17.73 -4.96 -18.26
N ALA A 61 -18.69 -4.99 -17.35
CA ALA A 61 -20.06 -4.63 -17.61
C ALA A 61 -20.26 -3.11 -17.57
N VAL A 62 -21.00 -2.53 -18.52
CA VAL A 62 -21.26 -1.08 -18.54
C VAL A 62 -22.75 -0.80 -18.40
N LEU A 63 -23.11 0.23 -17.65
CA LEU A 63 -24.52 0.54 -17.35
C LEU A 63 -25.33 0.81 -18.62
N ASP A 64 -24.75 1.57 -19.54
CA ASP A 64 -25.28 1.79 -20.88
C ASP A 64 -24.13 2.12 -21.85
N ARG A 65 -24.45 2.18 -23.15
CA ARG A 65 -23.47 2.49 -24.20
C ARG A 65 -22.79 3.84 -24.04
N SER A 66 -23.42 4.84 -23.43
CA SER A 66 -22.81 6.14 -23.24
C SER A 66 -21.60 6.09 -22.28
N PHE A 67 -21.61 5.19 -21.30
CA PHE A 67 -20.51 5.03 -20.32
C PHE A 67 -19.20 4.49 -20.89
N GLY A 68 -19.22 3.88 -22.08
CA GLY A 68 -18.00 3.48 -22.80
C GLY A 68 -17.68 4.37 -24.01
N ILE A 69 -18.64 5.21 -24.46
CA ILE A 69 -18.46 6.11 -25.59
C ILE A 69 -17.69 7.36 -25.15
N TYR A 70 -17.99 7.89 -23.97
CA TYR A 70 -17.28 9.04 -23.43
C TYR A 70 -16.05 8.59 -22.65
N ARG A 71 -14.92 9.26 -22.87
CA ARG A 71 -13.69 8.98 -22.14
C ARG A 71 -13.74 9.60 -20.73
N PRO A 72 -13.16 8.93 -19.73
CA PRO A 72 -12.55 7.61 -19.79
C PRO A 72 -13.59 6.51 -19.79
N ARG A 73 -13.20 5.38 -20.37
CA ARG A 73 -14.05 4.18 -20.36
C ARG A 73 -14.14 3.69 -18.92
N MET A 74 -15.30 3.19 -18.54
CA MET A 74 -15.51 2.59 -17.24
C MET A 74 -16.35 1.33 -17.35
N GLY A 75 -16.24 0.45 -16.36
CA GLY A 75 -17.03 -0.77 -16.31
C GLY A 75 -16.87 -1.51 -15.00
N LYS A 76 -17.90 -2.25 -14.62
CA LYS A 76 -17.91 -3.12 -13.46
C LYS A 76 -17.13 -4.40 -13.78
N THR A 77 -15.95 -4.51 -13.16
CA THR A 77 -15.03 -5.64 -13.34
C THR A 77 -15.32 -6.76 -12.37
N GLU A 78 -15.85 -6.44 -11.18
CA GLU A 78 -16.32 -7.44 -10.21
C GLU A 78 -17.62 -7.02 -9.52
N GLY A 79 -18.48 -7.98 -9.21
CA GLY A 79 -19.67 -7.80 -8.40
C GLY A 79 -20.90 -8.53 -8.94
N TRP A 80 -22.03 -8.41 -8.24
CA TRP A 80 -23.27 -9.09 -8.61
C TRP A 80 -23.88 -8.56 -9.91
N MET A 81 -24.27 -9.50 -10.78
CA MET A 81 -24.85 -9.27 -12.10
C MET A 81 -26.10 -10.13 -12.31
N PRO A 82 -27.14 -9.62 -12.98
CA PRO A 82 -28.30 -10.40 -13.35
C PRO A 82 -27.94 -11.37 -14.49
N GLY A 83 -28.55 -12.55 -14.45
CA GLY A 83 -28.39 -13.59 -15.46
C GLY A 83 -29.53 -14.59 -15.46
N GLU A 84 -29.48 -15.51 -16.41
CA GLU A 84 -30.44 -16.59 -16.62
C GLU A 84 -29.72 -17.93 -16.64
N ILE A 85 -30.23 -18.93 -15.91
CA ILE A 85 -29.67 -20.29 -15.94
C ILE A 85 -29.96 -20.91 -17.30
N VAL A 86 -28.92 -21.30 -18.04
CA VAL A 86 -29.09 -21.94 -19.36
C VAL A 86 -28.85 -23.44 -19.34
N SER A 87 -28.05 -23.93 -18.39
CA SER A 87 -27.92 -25.36 -18.12
C SER A 87 -27.53 -25.60 -16.67
N ALA A 88 -28.00 -26.73 -16.14
CA ALA A 88 -27.63 -27.25 -14.83
C ALA A 88 -27.09 -28.66 -15.05
N HIS A 89 -25.77 -28.84 -14.90
CA HIS A 89 -25.13 -30.14 -15.04
C HIS A 89 -24.87 -30.71 -13.65
N LYS A 90 -25.18 -32.00 -13.48
CA LYS A 90 -24.72 -32.74 -12.31
C LYS A 90 -23.35 -33.29 -12.68
N GLU A 91 -22.30 -32.73 -12.10
CA GLU A 91 -20.97 -33.26 -12.31
C GLU A 91 -20.91 -34.63 -11.60
N ILE A 92 -20.88 -35.69 -12.39
CA ILE A 92 -20.58 -37.02 -11.86
C ILE A 92 -19.07 -37.04 -11.78
N SER A 93 -18.51 -36.78 -10.60
CA SER A 93 -17.07 -36.81 -10.35
C SER A 93 -16.53 -38.21 -10.68
N SER A 94 -16.17 -38.42 -11.94
CA SER A 94 -15.69 -39.69 -12.48
C SER A 94 -14.23 -39.87 -12.06
N GLY A 95 -14.01 -40.38 -10.84
CA GLY A 95 -12.67 -40.87 -10.48
C GLY A 95 -12.23 -40.68 -9.02
N SER A 96 -12.94 -39.91 -8.19
CA SER A 96 -12.56 -39.79 -6.78
C SER A 96 -13.33 -40.81 -5.92
N ALA A 97 -12.61 -41.69 -5.22
CA ALA A 97 -13.17 -42.68 -4.30
C ALA A 97 -13.75 -42.08 -3.00
N ARG A 98 -13.94 -40.76 -2.93
CA ARG A 98 -14.59 -40.11 -1.79
C ARG A 98 -16.10 -40.41 -1.84
N PRO A 99 -16.71 -40.85 -0.73
CA PRO A 99 -18.15 -41.09 -0.67
C PRO A 99 -18.90 -39.82 -1.06
N ALA A 100 -19.90 -39.97 -1.94
CA ALA A 100 -20.70 -38.93 -2.60
C ALA A 100 -21.51 -38.06 -1.63
N THR A 101 -20.80 -37.32 -0.79
CA THR A 101 -21.35 -36.35 0.14
C THR A 101 -21.46 -35.04 -0.63
N ILE A 102 -22.64 -34.85 -1.23
CA ILE A 102 -23.06 -33.66 -1.99
C ILE A 102 -22.33 -33.55 -3.34
N ALA A 103 -22.95 -34.07 -4.40
CA ALA A 103 -22.50 -33.77 -5.76
C ALA A 103 -22.63 -32.25 -5.98
N GLU A 104 -21.51 -31.56 -6.13
CA GLU A 104 -21.49 -30.15 -6.55
C GLU A 104 -22.15 -30.06 -7.93
N ARG A 105 -23.16 -29.20 -8.03
CA ARG A 105 -23.82 -28.90 -9.29
C ARG A 105 -23.14 -27.70 -9.90
N THR A 106 -22.83 -27.81 -11.18
CA THR A 106 -22.31 -26.71 -11.96
C THR A 106 -23.43 -26.11 -12.78
N TYR A 107 -23.57 -24.79 -12.69
CA TYR A 107 -24.54 -24.03 -13.47
C TYR A 107 -23.82 -23.26 -14.56
N LYS A 108 -24.43 -23.19 -15.74
CA LYS A 108 -24.09 -22.20 -16.76
C LYS A 108 -25.12 -21.09 -16.68
N VAL A 109 -24.65 -19.88 -16.41
CA VAL A 109 -25.47 -18.67 -16.35
C VAL A 109 -25.16 -17.81 -17.57
N LYS A 110 -26.20 -17.36 -18.28
CA LYS A 110 -26.15 -16.36 -19.33
C LYS A 110 -26.35 -14.97 -18.72
N SER A 111 -25.39 -14.07 -18.84
CA SER A 111 -25.62 -12.69 -18.38
C SER A 111 -26.77 -12.02 -19.13
N THR A 112 -27.58 -11.23 -18.43
CA THR A 112 -28.62 -10.39 -19.03
C THR A 112 -28.23 -8.91 -19.06
N TRP A 113 -26.98 -8.59 -18.70
CA TRP A 113 -26.48 -7.23 -18.72
C TRP A 113 -26.34 -6.70 -20.16
N PRO A 114 -26.75 -5.45 -20.45
CA PRO A 114 -26.97 -4.97 -21.81
C PRO A 114 -25.69 -4.85 -22.63
N ASP A 115 -24.64 -4.26 -22.06
CA ASP A 115 -23.43 -3.89 -22.79
C ASP A 115 -22.17 -4.24 -22.00
N TRP A 116 -21.11 -4.55 -22.75
CA TRP A 116 -19.83 -5.00 -22.23
C TRP A 116 -18.69 -4.33 -22.98
N VAL A 117 -17.59 -4.09 -22.28
CA VAL A 117 -16.33 -3.63 -22.84
C VAL A 117 -15.22 -4.63 -22.54
N ASP A 118 -14.21 -4.67 -23.41
CA ASP A 118 -13.01 -5.48 -23.21
C ASP A 118 -12.06 -4.88 -22.16
N ALA A 119 -10.91 -5.52 -21.95
CA ALA A 119 -9.85 -5.11 -21.02
C ALA A 119 -9.28 -3.71 -21.31
N LYS A 120 -9.54 -3.16 -22.50
CA LYS A 120 -9.13 -1.83 -22.96
C LYS A 120 -10.29 -0.83 -22.97
N GLY A 121 -11.46 -1.23 -22.47
CA GLY A 121 -12.68 -0.45 -22.46
C GLY A 121 -13.33 -0.27 -23.84
N VAL A 122 -12.97 -1.08 -24.84
CA VAL A 122 -13.57 -1.05 -26.18
C VAL A 122 -14.84 -1.90 -26.15
N PHE A 123 -15.95 -1.37 -26.69
CA PHE A 123 -17.19 -2.14 -26.81
C PHE A 123 -16.97 -3.41 -27.62
N CYS A 124 -17.45 -4.53 -27.08
CA CYS A 124 -17.55 -5.76 -27.85
C CYS A 124 -18.62 -5.57 -28.93
N CYS A 125 -18.46 -6.01 -30.18
CA CYS A 125 -19.53 -5.92 -31.20
C CYS A 125 -20.62 -6.99 -30.97
N ALA A 126 -21.88 -6.69 -31.28
CA ALA A 126 -23.07 -7.50 -30.95
C ALA A 126 -23.21 -8.84 -31.67
N ASP A 127 -22.41 -9.00 -32.70
CA ASP A 127 -22.55 -9.94 -33.79
C ASP A 127 -21.48 -11.04 -33.72
N GLU A 128 -20.52 -10.95 -32.80
CA GLU A 128 -19.54 -11.99 -32.60
C GLU A 128 -20.04 -13.10 -31.68
N GLU A 129 -19.86 -14.35 -32.13
CA GLU A 129 -20.01 -15.59 -31.35
C GLU A 129 -19.20 -15.55 -30.03
N SER A 130 -18.14 -14.72 -29.98
CA SER A 130 -17.38 -14.36 -28.78
C SER A 130 -18.30 -13.83 -27.66
N ARG A 131 -19.24 -12.91 -27.94
CA ARG A 131 -20.22 -12.44 -26.95
C ARG A 131 -21.03 -13.60 -26.35
N GLN A 132 -21.38 -14.63 -27.12
CA GLN A 132 -22.09 -15.78 -26.56
C GLN A 132 -21.20 -16.54 -25.57
N LEU A 133 -19.91 -16.75 -25.89
CA LEU A 133 -18.95 -17.39 -24.98
C LEU A 133 -18.69 -16.61 -23.68
N HIS A 134 -18.64 -15.27 -23.73
CA HIS A 134 -18.45 -14.42 -22.54
C HIS A 134 -19.69 -14.27 -21.66
N LEU A 135 -20.88 -14.50 -22.25
CA LEU A 135 -22.12 -14.53 -21.50
C LEU A 135 -22.27 -15.78 -20.66
N PHE A 136 -21.50 -16.86 -20.90
CA PHE A 136 -21.57 -18.11 -20.15
C PHE A 136 -20.41 -18.26 -19.16
N ARG A 137 -20.68 -18.03 -17.87
CA ARG A 137 -19.75 -18.52 -16.84
C ARG A 137 -19.94 -20.03 -16.71
N LYS A 138 -18.92 -20.79 -17.10
CA LYS A 138 -18.88 -22.25 -16.87
C LYS A 138 -18.59 -22.48 -15.38
N ASP A 139 -19.25 -23.49 -14.83
CA ASP A 139 -18.91 -24.07 -13.52
C ASP A 139 -19.09 -23.14 -12.31
N LEU A 140 -20.23 -22.44 -12.28
CA LEU A 140 -20.66 -21.70 -11.09
C LEU A 140 -21.14 -22.65 -9.99
N THR A 141 -20.66 -22.41 -8.77
CA THR A 141 -21.16 -23.07 -7.57
C THR A 141 -22.45 -22.41 -7.07
N GLU A 142 -23.27 -23.14 -6.32
CA GLU A 142 -24.53 -22.62 -5.77
C GLU A 142 -24.31 -21.39 -4.86
N SER A 143 -23.16 -21.30 -4.17
CA SER A 143 -22.80 -20.11 -3.38
C SER A 143 -22.73 -18.84 -4.23
N GLU A 144 -22.28 -18.95 -5.48
CA GLU A 144 -22.06 -17.80 -6.37
C GLU A 144 -23.31 -17.37 -7.14
N ILE A 145 -24.45 -18.02 -6.87
CA ILE A 145 -25.74 -17.74 -7.51
C ILE A 145 -26.78 -17.46 -6.43
N LYS A 146 -27.50 -16.35 -6.56
CA LYS A 146 -28.54 -15.95 -5.60
C LYS A 146 -29.84 -15.62 -6.33
N PRO A 147 -31.00 -15.87 -5.70
CA PRO A 147 -32.29 -15.48 -6.28
C PRO A 147 -32.53 -13.97 -6.26
N SER A 148 -31.75 -13.22 -5.48
CA SER A 148 -31.85 -11.77 -5.28
C SER A 148 -30.46 -11.17 -5.11
N MET A 149 -30.27 -9.91 -5.52
CA MET A 149 -29.01 -9.21 -5.37
C MET A 149 -28.63 -9.10 -3.89
N PRO A 150 -27.49 -9.68 -3.46
CA PRO A 150 -27.02 -9.52 -2.09
C PRO A 150 -26.64 -8.06 -1.80
N PRO A 151 -26.69 -7.64 -0.52
CA PRO A 151 -26.13 -6.36 -0.13
C PRO A 151 -24.66 -6.29 -0.54
N THR A 152 -24.23 -5.09 -0.89
CA THR A 152 -22.83 -4.79 -1.19
C THR A 152 -22.35 -3.80 -0.14
N ALA A 153 -21.43 -4.23 0.71
CA ALA A 153 -20.90 -3.37 1.76
C ALA A 153 -19.97 -2.28 1.19
N LEU A 154 -19.20 -2.60 0.16
CA LEU A 154 -18.18 -1.71 -0.40
C LEU A 154 -18.21 -1.66 -1.93
N THR A 155 -18.32 -0.46 -2.48
CA THR A 155 -18.12 -0.15 -3.89
C THR A 155 -16.74 0.49 -4.07
N ILE A 156 -15.86 -0.14 -4.85
CA ILE A 156 -14.53 0.39 -5.13
C ILE A 156 -14.48 1.02 -6.52
N LEU A 157 -14.02 2.26 -6.57
CA LEU A 157 -13.69 2.96 -7.81
C LEU A 157 -12.19 2.80 -8.05
N ALA A 158 -11.84 1.81 -8.87
CA ALA A 158 -10.46 1.47 -9.21
C ALA A 158 -10.02 2.23 -10.47
N PHE A 159 -9.05 3.13 -10.34
CA PHE A 159 -8.51 3.86 -11.49
C PHE A 159 -7.27 3.14 -12.02
N ARG A 160 -7.34 2.71 -13.29
CA ARG A 160 -6.29 2.01 -14.02
C ARG A 160 -5.59 2.97 -14.98
N TRP A 161 -4.28 3.12 -14.80
CA TRP A 161 -3.46 4.16 -15.43
C TRP A 161 -2.45 3.57 -16.39
N GLY A 162 -2.58 3.84 -17.68
CA GLY A 162 -1.58 3.39 -18.66
C GLY A 162 -2.07 3.59 -20.08
N GLY A 163 -1.23 4.22 -20.89
CA GLY A 163 -1.55 4.66 -22.24
C GLY A 163 -1.93 3.52 -23.20
N ARG A 164 -2.21 3.88 -24.46
CA ARG A 164 -2.66 2.99 -25.56
C ARG A 164 -1.80 1.73 -25.83
N TYR A 165 -0.66 1.58 -25.18
CA TYR A 165 0.41 0.65 -25.59
C TYR A 165 0.90 -0.31 -24.50
N VAL A 166 0.15 -0.63 -23.45
CA VAL A 166 0.57 -1.70 -22.50
C VAL A 166 0.46 -3.07 -23.18
N PRO A 167 1.55 -3.79 -23.54
CA PRO A 167 1.50 -5.10 -24.13
C PRO A 167 1.27 -6.12 -23.03
N ALA A 168 0.53 -7.15 -23.36
CA ALA A 168 0.40 -8.35 -22.53
C ALA A 168 1.71 -9.15 -22.59
N THR A 169 2.72 -8.78 -21.80
CA THR A 169 3.90 -9.64 -21.59
C THR A 169 3.70 -10.62 -20.44
N LYS A 170 4.45 -11.73 -20.51
CA LYS A 170 4.38 -12.85 -19.56
C LYS A 170 4.98 -12.52 -18.18
N GLU A 171 5.79 -11.47 -18.07
CA GLU A 171 6.40 -10.98 -16.83
C GLU A 171 5.48 -9.93 -16.20
N SER A 172 4.54 -10.38 -15.37
CA SER A 172 3.26 -9.70 -15.14
C SER A 172 3.03 -9.23 -13.70
N GLU A 173 4.12 -8.96 -12.96
CA GLU A 173 4.03 -8.67 -11.52
C GLU A 173 4.02 -7.17 -11.15
N PHE A 174 4.30 -6.24 -12.08
CA PHE A 174 4.57 -4.83 -11.70
C PHE A 174 3.82 -3.72 -12.48
N LEU A 175 2.79 -4.02 -13.28
CA LEU A 175 2.12 -2.98 -14.08
C LEU A 175 0.83 -2.45 -13.43
N ALA A 176 0.74 -1.12 -13.28
CA ALA A 176 -0.39 -0.36 -12.73
C ALA A 176 -1.73 -0.57 -13.47
N THR A 177 -1.71 -1.05 -14.71
CA THR A 177 -2.92 -1.42 -15.49
C THR A 177 -3.20 -2.90 -15.56
N SER A 178 -2.31 -3.75 -15.02
CA SER A 178 -2.48 -5.19 -15.18
C SER A 178 -3.73 -5.65 -14.45
N PRO A 179 -4.60 -6.44 -15.10
CA PRO A 179 -5.65 -7.17 -14.40
C PRO A 179 -5.11 -7.95 -13.20
N ASN A 180 -3.86 -8.43 -13.26
CA ASN A 180 -3.21 -9.11 -12.13
C ASN A 180 -3.13 -8.27 -10.86
N PHE A 181 -2.90 -6.97 -10.99
CA PHE A 181 -2.85 -6.11 -9.81
C PHE A 181 -4.23 -5.94 -9.21
N LEU A 182 -5.27 -5.74 -10.05
CA LEU A 182 -6.64 -5.78 -9.57
C LEU A 182 -6.93 -7.14 -8.92
N TYR A 183 -6.46 -8.26 -9.48
CA TYR A 183 -6.68 -9.59 -8.92
C TYR A 183 -5.98 -9.80 -7.57
N GLN A 184 -4.71 -9.42 -7.45
CA GLN A 184 -4.01 -9.45 -6.16
C GLN A 184 -4.79 -8.60 -5.15
N PHE A 185 -5.30 -7.45 -5.58
CA PHE A 185 -6.12 -6.59 -4.76
C PHE A 185 -7.47 -7.22 -4.34
N THR A 186 -8.21 -7.83 -5.27
CA THR A 186 -9.55 -8.36 -5.02
C THR A 186 -9.52 -9.72 -4.33
N ASP A 187 -8.64 -10.64 -4.76
CA ASP A 187 -8.57 -12.00 -4.22
C ASP A 187 -7.78 -12.15 -2.94
N LEU A 188 -6.60 -11.52 -2.85
CA LEU A 188 -5.79 -11.57 -1.63
C LEU A 188 -6.32 -10.58 -0.59
N GLY A 189 -7.30 -9.75 -0.98
CA GLY A 189 -7.79 -8.65 -0.20
C GLY A 189 -9.26 -8.64 0.08
N LEU A 190 -10.01 -8.03 -0.83
CA LEU A 190 -11.44 -7.82 -0.65
C LEU A 190 -12.18 -9.10 -0.32
N LYS A 191 -11.86 -10.19 -1.03
CA LYS A 191 -12.46 -11.51 -0.81
C LYS A 191 -12.18 -12.05 0.59
N GLU A 192 -10.98 -11.84 1.11
CA GLU A 192 -10.61 -12.33 2.45
C GLU A 192 -11.31 -11.53 3.56
N VAL A 193 -11.53 -10.24 3.33
CA VAL A 193 -12.07 -9.32 4.34
C VAL A 193 -13.59 -9.26 4.32
N LEU A 194 -14.16 -9.15 3.13
CA LEU A 194 -15.59 -8.94 2.88
C LEU A 194 -16.30 -10.25 2.50
N GLY A 195 -15.56 -11.33 2.29
CA GLY A 195 -16.07 -12.55 1.67
C GLY A 195 -16.10 -12.44 0.14
N SER A 196 -16.42 -13.54 -0.53
CA SER A 196 -16.42 -13.65 -2.00
C SER A 196 -17.39 -12.72 -2.73
N GLU A 197 -18.30 -12.08 -2.00
CA GLU A 197 -19.60 -11.65 -2.52
C GLU A 197 -20.11 -10.30 -1.97
N ASN A 198 -19.40 -9.64 -1.05
CA ASN A 198 -19.90 -8.42 -0.38
C ASN A 198 -19.24 -7.12 -0.86
N TYR A 199 -18.76 -7.09 -2.10
CA TYR A 199 -18.16 -5.92 -2.73
C TYR A 199 -18.46 -5.85 -4.22
N GLU A 200 -18.24 -4.68 -4.80
CA GLU A 200 -18.16 -4.50 -6.24
C GLU A 200 -17.00 -3.59 -6.62
N VAL A 201 -16.46 -3.79 -7.81
CA VAL A 201 -15.35 -3.01 -8.35
C VAL A 201 -15.74 -2.41 -9.69
N TRP A 202 -15.66 -1.09 -9.76
CA TRP A 202 -15.80 -0.30 -10.97
C TRP A 202 -14.43 0.18 -11.40
N SER A 203 -13.96 -0.32 -12.53
CA SER A 203 -12.68 0.07 -13.11
C SER A 203 -12.86 1.25 -14.07
N PHE A 204 -11.98 2.23 -13.97
CA PHE A 204 -11.88 3.38 -14.87
C PHE A 204 -10.55 3.29 -15.64
N TRP A 205 -10.60 3.19 -16.97
CA TRP A 205 -9.41 3.13 -17.82
C TRP A 205 -9.04 4.51 -18.31
N VAL A 206 -8.08 5.12 -17.63
CA VAL A 206 -7.62 6.47 -17.92
C VAL A 206 -6.34 6.41 -18.75
N SER A 207 -6.44 6.88 -19.99
CA SER A 207 -5.36 6.81 -20.98
C SER A 207 -4.72 8.17 -21.29
N THR A 208 -5.38 9.29 -20.99
CA THR A 208 -4.81 10.63 -21.18
C THR A 208 -5.18 11.56 -20.01
N PRO A 209 -4.38 12.63 -19.78
CA PRO A 209 -4.71 13.66 -18.78
C PRO A 209 -6.08 14.32 -18.98
N ASP A 210 -6.50 14.54 -20.23
CA ASP A 210 -7.81 15.11 -20.55
C ASP A 210 -8.97 14.24 -20.04
N GLU A 211 -8.79 12.92 -20.03
CA GLU A 211 -9.77 11.99 -19.47
C GLU A 211 -9.89 12.18 -17.95
N CYS A 212 -8.77 12.39 -17.23
CA CYS A 212 -8.81 12.73 -15.80
C CYS A 212 -9.55 14.04 -15.55
N PHE A 213 -9.24 15.08 -16.32
CA PHE A 213 -9.91 16.38 -16.17
C PHE A 213 -11.41 16.26 -16.43
N THR A 214 -11.78 15.48 -17.45
CA THR A 214 -13.18 15.22 -17.80
C THR A 214 -13.87 14.45 -16.69
N LEU A 215 -13.22 13.44 -16.11
CA LEU A 215 -13.72 12.75 -14.93
C LEU A 215 -13.90 13.69 -13.75
N ALA A 216 -12.88 14.47 -13.42
CA ALA A 216 -12.92 15.36 -12.26
C ALA A 216 -14.09 16.36 -12.36
N LYS A 217 -14.34 16.89 -13.57
CA LYS A 217 -15.47 17.81 -13.84
C LYS A 217 -16.83 17.11 -13.84
N SER A 218 -16.89 15.88 -14.35
CA SER A 218 -18.13 15.13 -14.55
C SER A 218 -18.37 14.05 -13.49
N PHE A 219 -17.56 14.02 -12.42
CA PHE A 219 -17.50 12.90 -11.47
C PHE A 219 -18.89 12.57 -10.89
N HIS A 220 -19.62 13.60 -10.47
CA HIS A 220 -20.97 13.48 -9.94
C HIS A 220 -21.98 12.89 -10.95
N LEU A 221 -21.82 13.12 -12.25
CA LEU A 221 -22.70 12.55 -13.29
C LEU A 221 -22.40 11.07 -13.51
N ILE A 222 -21.15 10.68 -13.30
CA ILE A 222 -20.67 9.32 -13.56
C ILE A 222 -20.95 8.40 -12.37
N VAL A 223 -20.70 8.88 -11.15
CA VAL A 223 -20.78 8.05 -9.96
C VAL A 223 -22.19 8.00 -9.36
N ASN A 224 -23.00 9.05 -9.52
CA ASN A 224 -24.37 9.05 -9.01
C ASN A 224 -25.23 7.89 -9.60
N PRO A 225 -25.16 7.57 -10.90
CA PRO A 225 -25.74 6.35 -11.45
C PRO A 225 -25.20 5.08 -10.80
N ILE A 226 -23.90 4.95 -10.56
CA ILE A 226 -23.30 3.77 -9.90
C ILE A 226 -23.91 3.57 -8.50
N MET A 227 -23.96 4.65 -7.71
CA MET A 227 -24.52 4.63 -6.36
C MET A 227 -26.03 4.34 -6.35
N LYS A 228 -26.77 4.77 -7.38
CA LYS A 228 -28.22 4.54 -7.53
C LYS A 228 -28.57 3.19 -8.16
N HIS A 229 -27.78 2.67 -9.09
CA HIS A 229 -28.09 1.42 -9.81
C HIS A 229 -28.15 0.22 -8.87
N SER A 230 -27.38 0.32 -7.79
CA SER A 230 -27.34 -0.61 -6.68
C SER A 230 -28.67 -0.78 -5.93
N THR A 231 -29.59 0.20 -5.97
CA THR A 231 -30.91 0.11 -5.32
C THR A 231 -32.02 -0.29 -6.30
N ALA A 232 -31.91 0.11 -7.58
CA ALA A 232 -32.97 -0.09 -8.58
C ALA A 232 -33.14 -1.54 -9.08
N ILE A 233 -32.10 -2.37 -9.03
CA ILE A 233 -32.14 -3.76 -9.52
C ILE A 233 -32.85 -4.72 -8.55
N SER A 234 -33.16 -4.28 -7.33
CA SER A 234 -33.87 -5.09 -6.32
C SER A 234 -35.30 -5.50 -6.74
N SER A 235 -35.89 -4.84 -7.74
CA SER A 235 -37.20 -5.20 -8.30
C SER A 235 -37.06 -5.96 -9.61
N LEU A 236 -36.51 -7.18 -9.57
CA LEU A 236 -36.81 -8.12 -10.66
C LEU A 236 -38.33 -8.38 -10.67
N PRO A 237 -38.99 -8.42 -11.85
CA PRO A 237 -40.39 -8.76 -11.91
C PRO A 237 -40.55 -10.15 -11.29
N ALA A 238 -41.27 -10.24 -10.17
CA ALA A 238 -41.63 -11.50 -9.55
C ALA A 238 -42.20 -12.39 -10.65
N ALA A 239 -41.55 -13.54 -10.88
CA ALA A 239 -41.88 -14.46 -11.95
C ALA A 239 -43.40 -14.59 -12.06
N SER A 240 -43.95 -14.10 -13.16
CA SER A 240 -45.38 -14.08 -13.40
C SER A 240 -45.88 -15.52 -13.35
N SER A 241 -46.49 -15.90 -12.23
CA SER A 241 -47.25 -17.13 -12.14
C SER A 241 -48.38 -17.02 -13.15
N ALA A 242 -48.25 -17.75 -14.24
CA ALA A 242 -49.31 -17.90 -15.23
C ALA A 242 -50.57 -18.46 -14.55
N SER A 243 -51.69 -17.74 -14.60
CA SER A 243 -52.99 -18.31 -14.99
C SER A 243 -54.12 -17.27 -15.08
N SER A 244 -54.99 -17.53 -16.07
CA SER A 244 -56.39 -17.13 -16.21
C SER A 244 -56.76 -15.74 -16.77
N THR A 245 -56.97 -15.77 -18.08
CA THR A 245 -58.11 -15.21 -18.82
C THR A 245 -59.42 -15.08 -18.01
N THR A 246 -60.03 -13.88 -17.97
CA THR A 246 -61.37 -13.60 -18.52
C THR A 246 -61.76 -12.12 -18.41
N SER A 247 -62.50 -11.67 -19.43
CA SER A 247 -63.13 -10.37 -19.66
C SER A 247 -64.33 -10.05 -18.75
N HIS A 248 -64.57 -8.77 -18.40
CA HIS A 248 -65.77 -8.00 -18.80
C HIS A 248 -65.87 -6.61 -18.15
N LEU A 249 -66.48 -5.70 -18.92
CA LEU A 249 -66.99 -4.36 -18.54
C LEU A 249 -67.96 -4.38 -17.34
N SER A 250 -67.95 -3.34 -16.51
CA SER A 250 -69.09 -2.42 -16.30
C SER A 250 -68.90 -1.46 -15.12
N ALA A 251 -69.69 -0.39 -15.16
CA ALA A 251 -69.63 0.82 -14.36
C ALA A 251 -70.26 0.70 -12.96
N GLY A 252 -69.88 1.66 -12.09
CA GLY A 252 -70.77 2.26 -11.10
C GLY A 252 -70.93 1.53 -9.76
N GLY A 253 -70.33 2.10 -8.70
CA GLY A 253 -70.65 1.70 -7.33
C GLY A 253 -69.89 2.50 -6.28
N ARG A 254 -70.60 3.38 -5.56
CA ARG A 254 -70.15 3.99 -4.29
C ARG A 254 -70.06 2.89 -3.22
N ASN A 255 -68.99 2.89 -2.43
CA ASN A 255 -68.90 2.30 -1.07
C ASN A 255 -67.80 3.07 -0.32
N ILE A 256 -68.12 3.84 0.73
CA ILE A 256 -68.28 3.46 2.15
C ILE A 256 -67.02 2.81 2.72
N GLY A 257 -66.52 3.43 3.79
CA GLY A 257 -65.14 3.37 4.26
C GLY A 257 -64.68 2.03 4.82
N ALA A 258 -63.39 1.79 4.63
CA ALA A 258 -62.59 0.80 5.34
C ALA A 258 -61.53 1.53 6.18
N PRO A 259 -61.20 1.03 7.38
CA PRO A 259 -60.29 1.70 8.30
C PRO A 259 -58.85 1.68 7.76
N ALA A 260 -58.15 2.80 7.94
CA ALA A 260 -56.76 2.96 7.59
C ALA A 260 -55.92 1.87 8.28
N ALA A 261 -55.25 1.03 7.48
CA ALA A 261 -54.18 0.17 7.96
C ALA A 261 -53.08 1.05 8.57
N PRO A 262 -52.47 0.66 9.71
CA PRO A 262 -51.39 1.42 10.30
C PRO A 262 -50.26 1.51 9.28
N ALA A 263 -49.79 2.72 9.03
CA ALA A 263 -48.58 2.99 8.26
C ALA A 263 -47.44 2.19 8.89
N GLY A 264 -47.16 1.02 8.33
CA GLY A 264 -45.95 0.29 8.64
C GLY A 264 -44.79 1.21 8.33
N LYS A 265 -43.99 1.51 9.36
CA LYS A 265 -42.67 2.11 9.14
C LYS A 265 -41.95 1.22 8.13
N ILE A 266 -41.86 1.70 6.89
CA ILE A 266 -40.88 1.19 5.95
C ILE A 266 -39.54 1.53 6.63
N HIS A 267 -38.95 0.55 7.29
CA HIS A 267 -37.53 0.60 7.58
C HIS A 267 -36.87 0.69 6.21
N THR A 268 -36.52 1.90 5.78
CA THR A 268 -35.54 2.11 4.73
C THR A 268 -34.20 1.70 5.33
N ASP A 269 -34.02 0.39 5.45
CA ASP A 269 -32.77 -0.27 5.79
C ASP A 269 -31.85 -0.19 4.56
N THR A 270 -31.71 1.03 4.01
CA THR A 270 -30.64 1.34 3.09
C THR A 270 -29.42 1.45 3.98
N THR A 271 -28.79 0.32 4.28
CA THR A 271 -27.38 0.31 4.65
C THR A 271 -26.69 1.10 3.55
N ASP A 272 -26.31 2.34 3.86
CA ASP A 272 -25.71 3.25 2.89
C ASP A 272 -24.50 2.52 2.30
N LYS A 273 -24.49 2.37 0.97
CA LYS A 273 -23.36 1.72 0.31
C LYS A 273 -22.15 2.61 0.47
N ILE A 274 -21.10 2.07 1.06
CA ILE A 274 -19.84 2.77 1.22
C ILE A 274 -19.11 2.72 -0.11
N ALA A 275 -18.63 3.86 -0.59
CA ALA A 275 -17.81 3.95 -1.78
C ALA A 275 -16.42 4.47 -1.44
N SER A 276 -15.40 3.87 -2.06
CA SER A 276 -14.02 4.31 -1.88
C SER A 276 -13.26 4.37 -3.20
N MET A 277 -12.43 5.39 -3.34
CA MET A 277 -11.55 5.59 -4.48
C MET A 277 -10.16 5.00 -4.21
N TRP A 278 -9.69 4.19 -5.16
CA TRP A 278 -8.42 3.47 -5.05
C TRP A 278 -7.58 3.77 -6.30
N LEU A 279 -6.40 4.36 -6.08
CA LEU A 279 -5.43 4.58 -7.15
C LEU A 279 -4.43 3.44 -7.15
N LEU A 280 -4.52 2.59 -8.17
CA LEU A 280 -3.62 1.46 -8.34
C LEU A 280 -2.35 1.97 -9.03
N HIS A 281 -1.28 2.18 -8.27
CA HIS A 281 0.06 2.59 -8.74
C HIS A 281 0.12 3.83 -9.67
N PRO A 282 -0.32 5.02 -9.25
CA PRO A 282 -0.06 6.22 -10.03
C PRO A 282 1.43 6.59 -9.94
N SER A 283 2.13 6.63 -11.07
CA SER A 283 3.39 7.37 -11.15
C SER A 283 3.11 8.69 -11.86
N SER A 284 3.25 9.78 -11.11
CA SER A 284 3.04 11.12 -11.63
C SER A 284 4.20 11.50 -12.55
N PHE A 285 3.92 11.92 -13.78
CA PHE A 285 4.93 12.46 -14.70
C PHE A 285 4.36 13.66 -15.53
N ASP A 286 5.18 14.52 -16.14
CA ASP A 286 4.74 15.67 -16.96
C ASP A 286 4.34 15.26 -18.38
N PHE A 287 3.49 16.04 -19.07
CA PHE A 287 2.99 15.74 -20.41
C PHE A 287 4.09 15.74 -21.48
N LEU A 288 5.25 16.34 -21.16
CA LEU A 288 6.45 16.32 -21.99
C LEU A 288 7.31 15.06 -21.79
N SER A 289 6.94 14.17 -20.87
CA SER A 289 7.69 12.95 -20.61
C SER A 289 7.51 11.88 -21.68
N GLU A 290 8.63 11.34 -22.17
CA GLU A 290 8.62 10.12 -22.97
C GLU A 290 8.66 8.89 -22.05
N PRO A 291 7.63 8.01 -22.09
CA PRO A 291 7.60 6.85 -21.23
C PRO A 291 8.63 5.79 -21.66
N MET A 292 9.38 5.22 -20.71
CA MET A 292 10.41 4.19 -20.98
C MET A 292 10.16 2.93 -20.16
N TYR A 293 10.90 1.84 -20.39
CA TYR A 293 10.69 0.57 -19.67
C TYR A 293 10.63 0.76 -18.13
N GLN A 294 11.46 1.65 -17.59
CA GLN A 294 11.52 1.96 -16.16
C GLN A 294 10.46 2.98 -15.69
N THR A 295 9.83 3.73 -16.60
CA THR A 295 9.06 4.95 -16.27
C THR A 295 7.68 5.03 -16.94
N GLY A 296 7.27 4.02 -17.71
CA GLY A 296 5.92 3.96 -18.28
C GLY A 296 5.78 3.65 -19.76
N SER A 297 6.80 3.12 -20.44
CA SER A 297 6.61 2.58 -21.79
C SER A 297 5.60 1.44 -21.75
N ALA A 298 5.43 0.75 -22.87
CA ALA A 298 4.70 -0.50 -22.96
C ALA A 298 4.82 -1.42 -21.70
N TYR A 299 5.97 -1.37 -21.01
CA TYR A 299 6.28 -2.21 -19.85
C TYR A 299 6.58 -1.47 -18.54
N GLY A 300 6.28 -0.17 -18.42
CA GLY A 300 6.63 0.63 -17.23
C GLY A 300 5.45 1.11 -16.38
N ALA A 301 5.75 1.87 -15.33
CA ALA A 301 4.75 2.43 -14.41
C ALA A 301 3.76 3.38 -15.12
N GLY A 302 2.46 3.26 -14.81
CA GLY A 302 1.39 4.02 -15.45
C GLY A 302 1.56 5.53 -15.32
N TYR A 303 1.75 6.21 -16.46
CA TYR A 303 1.86 7.66 -16.54
C TYR A 303 0.54 8.36 -16.17
N VAL A 304 0.58 9.30 -15.24
CA VAL A 304 -0.52 10.23 -14.95
C VAL A 304 0.02 11.64 -14.74
N GLU A 305 -0.61 12.63 -15.36
CA GLU A 305 -0.25 14.01 -15.05
C GLU A 305 -0.76 14.39 -13.64
N GLN A 306 0.12 15.01 -12.85
CA GLN A 306 -0.07 15.31 -11.44
C GLN A 306 -1.38 16.07 -11.16
N ALA A 307 -1.57 17.22 -11.82
CA ALA A 307 -2.69 18.12 -11.55
C ALA A 307 -4.05 17.45 -11.81
N PRO A 308 -4.31 16.84 -12.99
CA PRO A 308 -5.56 16.14 -13.22
C PRO A 308 -5.81 14.97 -12.26
N MET A 309 -4.76 14.24 -11.84
CA MET A 309 -4.91 13.16 -10.86
C MET A 309 -5.43 13.68 -9.52
N PHE A 310 -4.79 14.72 -8.96
CA PHE A 310 -5.23 15.29 -7.69
C PHE A 310 -6.58 16.01 -7.81
N ASP A 311 -6.89 16.62 -8.96
CA ASP A 311 -8.21 17.20 -9.19
C ASP A 311 -9.31 16.14 -9.21
N LEU A 312 -9.02 14.95 -9.75
CA LEU A 312 -9.91 13.80 -9.71
C LEU A 312 -10.10 13.27 -8.29
N MET A 313 -9.02 13.08 -7.52
CA MET A 313 -9.12 12.65 -6.12
C MET A 313 -9.96 13.64 -5.30
N ARG A 314 -9.70 14.95 -5.43
CA ARG A 314 -10.49 16.00 -4.75
C ARG A 314 -11.94 16.03 -5.23
N ALA A 315 -12.21 15.71 -6.50
CA ALA A 315 -13.58 15.60 -7.00
C ALA A 315 -14.33 14.43 -6.35
N ALA A 316 -13.66 13.29 -6.16
CA ALA A 316 -14.21 12.14 -5.44
C ALA A 316 -14.49 12.49 -3.97
N GLU A 317 -13.51 13.09 -3.28
CA GLU A 317 -13.63 13.48 -1.87
C GLU A 317 -14.73 14.51 -1.62
N ARG A 318 -14.89 15.51 -2.52
CA ARG A 318 -16.02 16.46 -2.46
C ARG A 318 -17.39 15.79 -2.63
N PHE A 319 -17.44 14.61 -3.22
CA PHE A 319 -18.65 13.81 -3.37
C PHE A 319 -18.85 12.81 -2.22
N GLY A 320 -18.04 12.91 -1.16
CA GLY A 320 -18.09 12.01 -0.01
C GLY A 320 -17.46 10.64 -0.27
N ILE A 321 -16.71 10.48 -1.37
CA ILE A 321 -16.01 9.23 -1.67
C ILE A 321 -14.60 9.33 -1.11
N TYR A 322 -14.33 8.52 -0.10
CA TYR A 322 -13.04 8.50 0.57
C TYR A 322 -11.95 7.87 -0.31
N THR A 323 -10.81 8.57 -0.44
CA THR A 323 -9.62 8.03 -1.13
C THR A 323 -8.81 7.18 -0.16
N ALA A 324 -9.11 5.89 -0.08
CA ALA A 324 -8.55 5.00 0.95
C ALA A 324 -7.12 4.54 0.69
N PHE A 325 -6.73 4.50 -0.58
CA PHE A 325 -5.37 4.21 -1.00
C PHE A 325 -5.12 5.07 -2.23
N PRO A 326 -4.23 6.06 -2.18
CA PRO A 326 -3.01 6.12 -1.38
C PRO A 326 -3.21 6.72 0.04
N HIS A 327 -3.42 8.03 0.13
CA HIS A 327 -4.05 8.75 1.24
C HIS A 327 -5.05 9.74 0.61
N ASN A 328 -5.76 10.53 1.43
CA ASN A 328 -6.52 11.66 0.90
C ASN A 328 -5.64 12.57 0.02
N ALA A 329 -6.26 13.27 -0.93
CA ALA A 329 -5.58 14.00 -1.98
C ALA A 329 -4.54 14.99 -1.47
N LEU A 330 -4.85 15.69 -0.37
CA LEU A 330 -3.94 16.69 0.20
C LEU A 330 -2.69 16.04 0.79
N LEU A 331 -2.86 15.06 1.67
CA LEU A 331 -1.75 14.36 2.30
C LEU A 331 -0.91 13.62 1.25
N TYR A 332 -1.56 12.90 0.33
CA TYR A 332 -0.85 12.20 -0.73
C TYR A 332 -0.05 13.16 -1.61
N GLN A 333 -0.62 14.32 -1.97
CA GLN A 333 0.10 15.35 -2.72
C GLN A 333 1.32 15.84 -1.95
N GLN A 334 1.19 16.07 -0.64
CA GLN A 334 2.27 16.55 0.19
C GLN A 334 3.42 15.54 0.29
N LEU A 335 3.09 14.26 0.53
CA LEU A 335 4.03 13.14 0.64
C LEU A 335 4.74 12.90 -0.69
N ALA A 336 3.98 12.72 -1.76
CA ALA A 336 4.52 12.43 -3.08
C ALA A 336 5.37 13.61 -3.58
N ALA A 337 4.94 14.87 -3.40
CA ALA A 337 5.77 16.04 -3.73
C ALA A 337 7.00 16.21 -2.83
N LYS A 338 7.16 15.42 -1.75
CA LYS A 338 8.20 15.55 -0.72
C LYS A 338 8.28 16.95 -0.10
N SER A 339 7.16 17.69 -0.14
CA SER A 339 7.10 19.10 0.30
C SER A 339 7.23 19.26 1.82
N TRP A 340 6.92 18.20 2.58
CA TRP A 340 7.11 18.12 4.03
C TRP A 340 8.59 18.23 4.45
N THR A 341 9.53 17.77 3.62
CA THR A 341 10.95 17.65 3.99
C THR A 341 11.57 18.97 4.43
N SER A 342 11.46 20.03 3.62
CA SER A 342 12.01 21.33 3.97
C SER A 342 11.16 22.09 5.00
N GLY A 343 9.83 21.88 4.99
CA GLY A 343 8.90 22.50 5.93
C GLY A 343 9.14 22.05 7.38
N LEU A 344 9.50 20.78 7.56
CA LEU A 344 9.70 20.17 8.87
C LEU A 344 11.19 20.02 9.26
N ALA A 345 12.12 20.39 8.38
CA ALA A 345 13.56 20.22 8.62
C ALA A 345 14.05 20.92 9.90
N LEU A 346 13.39 21.96 10.39
CA LEU A 346 13.82 22.67 11.60
C LEU A 346 13.38 22.01 12.91
N ASP A 347 12.44 21.06 12.85
CA ASP A 347 11.98 20.35 14.02
C ASP A 347 12.88 19.12 14.26
N PRO A 348 13.66 19.10 15.35
CA PRO A 348 14.63 18.03 15.60
C PRO A 348 13.98 16.66 15.81
N LYS A 349 12.69 16.58 16.15
CA LYS A 349 12.00 15.32 16.44
C LYS A 349 11.89 14.42 15.20
N PHE A 350 11.75 15.04 14.03
CA PHE A 350 11.66 14.34 12.75
C PHE A 350 13.01 13.95 12.14
N ALA A 351 14.12 14.36 12.76
CA ALA A 351 15.49 14.02 12.33
C ALA A 351 15.77 14.20 10.82
N ILE A 352 15.15 15.19 10.17
CA ILE A 352 15.33 15.42 8.73
C ILE A 352 16.69 16.09 8.49
N PRO A 353 17.49 15.65 7.51
CA PRO A 353 18.69 16.36 7.08
C PRO A 353 18.38 17.81 6.69
N ALA A 354 19.40 18.68 6.65
CA ALA A 354 19.17 20.05 6.18
C ALA A 354 18.60 20.00 4.75
N SER A 355 17.41 20.57 4.55
CA SER A 355 16.63 20.49 3.32
C SER A 355 16.00 21.83 2.96
N VAL A 356 15.95 22.16 1.67
CA VAL A 356 15.31 23.37 1.15
C VAL A 356 14.62 23.10 -0.18
N ASN A 357 13.44 23.68 -0.37
CA ASN A 357 12.75 23.73 -1.65
C ASN A 357 13.23 24.96 -2.41
N PHE A 358 13.90 24.78 -3.54
CA PHE A 358 14.48 25.90 -4.29
C PHE A 358 13.69 26.14 -5.59
N PRO A 359 13.15 27.35 -5.84
CA PRO A 359 12.30 27.60 -7.00
C PRO A 359 13.04 27.41 -8.33
N ARG A 360 12.44 26.64 -9.25
CA ARG A 360 13.00 26.33 -10.58
C ARG A 360 13.19 27.58 -11.43
N VAL A 361 12.37 28.60 -11.26
CA VAL A 361 12.53 29.89 -11.98
C VAL A 361 13.90 30.52 -11.74
N PHE A 362 14.46 30.38 -10.52
CA PHE A 362 15.80 30.88 -10.24
C PHE A 362 16.89 29.99 -10.85
N VAL A 363 16.67 28.67 -10.87
CA VAL A 363 17.57 27.70 -11.50
C VAL A 363 17.69 27.96 -13.01
N LYS A 364 16.54 28.12 -13.69
CA LYS A 364 16.48 28.41 -15.14
C LYS A 364 17.15 29.73 -15.51
N LYS A 365 17.14 30.71 -14.60
CA LYS A 365 17.76 32.02 -14.83
C LYS A 365 19.28 31.96 -14.67
N ASP A 366 19.78 31.36 -13.59
CA ASP A 366 21.21 31.26 -13.29
C ASP A 366 21.43 30.08 -12.32
N PRO A 367 21.77 28.88 -12.84
CA PRO A 367 21.93 27.69 -12.00
C PRO A 367 23.13 27.77 -11.05
N ALA A 368 24.16 28.55 -11.39
CA ALA A 368 25.33 28.74 -10.53
C ALA A 368 25.00 29.60 -9.31
N GLN A 369 24.35 30.75 -9.53
CA GLN A 369 23.88 31.59 -8.42
C GLN A 369 22.80 30.88 -7.59
N ALA A 370 21.91 30.12 -8.23
CA ALA A 370 20.92 29.31 -7.54
C ALA A 370 21.58 28.28 -6.60
N ALA A 371 22.58 27.55 -7.09
CA ALA A 371 23.34 26.59 -6.30
C ALA A 371 24.05 27.23 -5.10
N GLU A 372 24.71 28.37 -5.31
CA GLU A 372 25.39 29.09 -4.21
C GLU A 372 24.39 29.50 -3.12
N LYS A 373 23.27 30.12 -3.51
CA LYS A 373 22.20 30.51 -2.57
C LYS A 373 21.62 29.31 -1.84
N ALA A 374 21.38 28.20 -2.55
CA ALA A 374 20.86 26.97 -1.95
C ALA A 374 21.80 26.44 -0.86
N VAL A 375 23.11 26.35 -1.12
CA VAL A 375 24.10 25.90 -0.13
C VAL A 375 24.14 26.82 1.09
N GLN A 376 24.12 28.15 0.88
CA GLN A 376 24.07 29.11 1.99
C GLN A 376 22.82 28.92 2.86
N VAL A 377 21.66 28.66 2.25
CA VAL A 377 20.42 28.38 2.98
C VAL A 377 20.50 27.05 3.73
N LEU A 378 21.03 25.98 3.11
CA LEU A 378 21.24 24.70 3.78
C LEU A 378 22.14 24.83 5.01
N GLU A 379 23.24 25.57 4.92
CA GLU A 379 24.14 25.82 6.06
C GLU A 379 23.42 26.57 7.19
N LYS A 380 22.57 27.53 6.84
CA LYS A 380 21.73 28.26 7.81
C LYS A 380 20.73 27.32 8.48
N ILE A 381 20.09 26.43 7.73
CA ILE A 381 19.15 25.41 8.26
C ILE A 381 19.90 24.46 9.20
N LYS A 382 21.04 23.92 8.78
CA LYS A 382 21.88 23.04 9.60
C LYS A 382 22.29 23.68 10.93
N ARG A 383 22.72 24.95 10.91
CA ARG A 383 23.05 25.70 12.14
C ARG A 383 21.83 25.87 13.05
N LYS A 384 20.64 26.10 12.47
CA LYS A 384 19.39 26.19 13.24
C LYS A 384 18.99 24.84 13.84
N GLN A 385 19.06 23.76 13.06
CA GLN A 385 18.82 22.39 13.53
C GLN A 385 19.71 22.09 14.75
N GLN A 386 21.02 22.31 14.64
CA GLN A 386 21.95 22.10 15.75
C GLN A 386 21.60 22.91 17.01
N ARG A 387 21.13 24.15 16.86
CA ARG A 387 20.65 24.97 17.99
C ARG A 387 19.37 24.41 18.59
N ASN A 388 18.42 23.98 17.76
CA ASN A 388 17.14 23.42 18.19
C ASN A 388 17.35 22.08 18.89
N SER A 389 18.20 21.19 18.39
CA SER A 389 18.54 19.93 19.05
C SER A 389 19.15 20.15 20.44
N ARG A 390 20.06 21.13 20.59
CA ARG A 390 20.63 21.48 21.92
C ARG A 390 19.56 21.99 22.89
N ARG A 391 18.63 22.80 22.41
CA ARG A 391 17.50 23.31 23.22
C ARG A 391 16.54 22.19 23.62
N HIS A 392 16.25 21.28 22.69
CA HIS A 392 15.36 20.15 22.93
C HIS A 392 15.92 19.21 24.00
N VAL A 393 17.21 18.86 23.91
CA VAL A 393 17.90 18.07 24.95
C VAL A 393 17.88 18.78 26.30
N ALA A 394 18.16 20.09 26.34
CA ALA A 394 18.11 20.87 27.58
C ALA A 394 16.70 20.88 28.21
N LEU A 395 15.65 20.97 27.39
CA LEU A 395 14.26 20.94 27.87
C LEU A 395 13.89 19.58 28.45
N ILE A 396 14.31 18.48 27.83
CA ILE A 396 14.10 17.12 28.35
C ILE A 396 14.83 16.95 29.69
N ASP A 397 16.08 17.41 29.79
CA ASP A 397 16.85 17.40 31.04
C ASP A 397 16.13 18.16 32.17
N ASP A 398 15.55 19.32 31.86
CA ASP A 398 14.84 20.15 32.83
C ASP A 398 13.51 19.49 33.27
N LEU A 399 12.73 18.92 32.33
CA LEU A 399 11.50 18.19 32.63
C LEU A 399 11.76 16.92 33.46
N GLY A 400 12.87 16.22 33.21
CA GLY A 400 13.30 15.07 34.02
C GLY A 400 13.57 15.47 35.47
N ARG A 401 14.26 16.59 35.69
CA ARG A 401 14.54 17.13 37.03
C ARG A 401 13.31 17.63 37.77
N GLU A 402 12.30 18.14 37.05
CA GLU A 402 11.03 18.53 37.67
C GLU A 402 10.23 17.31 38.15
N LYS A 403 10.22 16.21 37.38
CA LYS A 403 9.60 14.95 37.83
C LYS A 403 10.25 14.39 39.10
N GLU A 404 11.58 14.50 39.24
CA GLU A 404 12.29 14.09 40.46
C GLU A 404 11.98 14.96 41.69
N LYS A 405 11.50 16.21 41.49
CA LYS A 405 11.13 17.13 42.58
C LYS A 405 9.68 16.99 43.04
N CYS A 406 8.83 16.31 42.29
CA CYS A 406 7.48 15.98 42.74
C CYS A 406 7.54 14.84 43.76
N PRO A 407 7.20 15.07 45.05
CA PRO A 407 7.18 14.01 46.04
C PRO A 407 6.19 12.94 45.61
N SER A 408 6.64 11.69 45.61
CA SER A 408 5.92 10.49 45.23
C SER A 408 4.51 10.37 45.83
N SER A 409 3.49 10.82 45.11
CA SER A 409 2.20 10.12 45.13
C SER A 409 2.35 8.90 44.24
N GLY A 410 2.55 7.74 44.86
CA GLY A 410 3.00 6.52 44.20
C GLY A 410 2.12 6.03 43.04
N PHE A 411 2.71 5.08 42.31
CA PHE A 411 2.17 4.16 41.30
C PHE A 411 2.57 4.41 39.81
N TRP A 412 3.56 3.60 39.39
CA TRP A 412 3.94 3.08 38.05
C TRP A 412 4.96 3.83 37.16
N MET A 413 5.85 3.01 36.56
CA MET A 413 6.87 3.25 35.51
C MET A 413 8.16 3.98 35.93
N GLN A 414 9.11 3.24 36.54
CA GLN A 414 10.48 3.72 36.81
C GLN A 414 11.57 3.03 35.96
N ASP A 415 11.35 1.81 35.47
CA ASP A 415 12.46 0.98 34.95
C ASP A 415 12.98 1.37 33.55
N ASP A 416 12.16 2.02 32.71
CA ASP A 416 12.58 2.35 31.32
C ASP A 416 13.30 3.72 31.20
N LEU A 417 13.09 4.64 32.15
CA LEU A 417 13.68 6.00 32.10
C LEU A 417 15.11 6.09 32.66
N GLU A 418 15.52 5.17 33.53
CA GLU A 418 16.85 5.19 34.15
C GLU A 418 17.99 4.84 33.16
N MET A 419 17.68 4.08 32.09
CA MET A 419 18.66 3.69 31.08
C MET A 419 19.07 4.86 30.16
N GLU A 420 18.16 5.78 29.84
CA GLU A 420 18.48 6.97 29.01
C GLU A 420 19.21 8.06 29.81
N SER A 421 18.81 8.29 31.06
CA SER A 421 19.42 9.28 31.96
C SER A 421 20.92 9.04 32.18
N SER A 422 21.30 7.77 32.38
CA SER A 422 22.71 7.37 32.61
C SER A 422 23.58 7.47 31.35
N ALA A 423 23.02 7.18 30.16
CA ALA A 423 23.72 7.32 28.88
C ALA A 423 23.90 8.80 28.48
N MET A 424 22.95 9.68 28.84
CA MET A 424 23.05 11.12 28.58
C MET A 424 24.08 11.83 29.49
N HIS A 425 24.18 11.44 30.78
CA HIS A 425 25.10 12.11 31.71
C HIS A 425 26.58 11.89 31.38
N GLN A 426 26.97 10.75 30.78
CA GLN A 426 28.36 10.52 30.35
C GLN A 426 28.78 11.35 29.13
N ASN A 427 27.84 11.83 28.30
CA ASN A 427 28.14 12.66 27.13
C ASN A 427 28.36 14.15 27.48
N ARG A 428 28.00 14.60 28.70
CA ARG A 428 27.99 16.01 29.10
C ARG A 428 29.38 16.66 29.10
N ASN A 429 30.43 15.90 29.42
CA ASN A 429 31.79 16.43 29.54
C ASN A 429 32.53 16.59 28.20
N ASN A 430 32.07 15.96 27.11
CA ASN A 430 32.71 16.07 25.78
C ASN A 430 32.12 17.16 24.88
N TYR A 431 30.91 17.66 25.17
CA TYR A 431 30.26 18.70 24.35
C TYR A 431 30.67 20.15 24.70
N GLY A 432 31.48 20.35 25.74
CA GLY A 432 31.66 21.66 26.38
C GLY A 432 32.59 22.66 25.71
N GLN A 433 33.53 22.27 24.83
CA GLN A 433 34.58 23.23 24.41
C GLN A 433 35.18 23.07 23.01
N THR A 434 34.75 22.11 22.19
CA THR A 434 35.15 22.15 20.78
C THR A 434 34.30 23.20 20.06
N HIS A 435 34.92 24.32 19.68
CA HIS A 435 34.39 25.18 18.63
C HIS A 435 34.34 24.38 17.33
N SER A 436 33.34 23.51 17.22
CA SER A 436 33.03 22.75 16.02
C SER A 436 32.69 23.79 14.96
N THR A 437 33.69 24.15 14.16
CA THR A 437 33.50 24.85 12.90
C THR A 437 32.50 24.02 12.14
N THR A 438 31.26 24.51 12.03
CA THR A 438 30.20 23.78 11.33
C THR A 438 30.73 23.47 9.95
N SER A 439 30.94 22.18 9.68
CA SER A 439 31.53 21.75 8.41
C SER A 439 30.70 22.32 7.28
N LYS A 440 31.37 23.01 6.36
CA LYS A 440 30.77 23.57 5.16
C LYS A 440 30.05 22.45 4.41
N ILE A 441 28.82 22.68 3.96
CA ILE A 441 28.08 21.65 3.22
C ILE A 441 28.66 21.60 1.80
N THR A 442 29.34 20.50 1.48
CA THR A 442 30.03 20.31 0.20
C THR A 442 29.40 19.24 -0.66
N LYS A 443 28.54 18.39 -0.10
CA LYS A 443 27.90 17.26 -0.77
C LYS A 443 26.43 17.19 -0.40
N GLY A 444 25.60 16.77 -1.35
CA GLY A 444 24.16 16.65 -1.16
C GLY A 444 23.46 15.89 -2.26
N VAL A 445 22.14 15.88 -2.18
CA VAL A 445 21.26 15.42 -3.25
C VAL A 445 20.36 16.55 -3.71
N ALA A 446 20.10 16.61 -5.00
CA ALA A 446 19.02 17.37 -5.59
C ALA A 446 18.00 16.37 -6.12
N LYS A 447 16.72 16.57 -5.83
CA LYS A 447 15.66 15.64 -6.22
C LYS A 447 14.40 16.38 -6.60
N LEU A 448 13.62 15.78 -7.47
CA LEU A 448 12.26 16.22 -7.71
C LEU A 448 11.32 15.50 -6.73
N GLY A 449 10.17 16.11 -6.43
CA GLY A 449 9.06 15.36 -5.84
C GLY A 449 8.53 14.33 -6.84
N TYR A 450 7.76 13.36 -6.37
CA TYR A 450 7.17 12.25 -7.13
C TYR A 450 8.19 11.25 -7.71
N SER A 451 9.41 11.30 -7.18
CA SER A 451 10.48 10.34 -7.42
C SER A 451 10.05 8.89 -7.18
N TRP A 452 10.16 8.06 -8.20
CA TRP A 452 10.09 6.60 -8.07
C TRP A 452 11.51 6.03 -8.06
N GLU A 453 11.82 5.15 -7.11
CA GLU A 453 13.12 4.45 -6.98
C GLU A 453 14.36 5.35 -7.08
N ALA A 454 14.26 6.60 -6.60
CA ALA A 454 15.33 7.59 -6.68
C ALA A 454 15.84 7.91 -8.10
N LEU A 455 15.04 7.62 -9.16
CA LEU A 455 15.46 7.79 -10.56
C LEU A 455 15.74 9.25 -10.95
N ASP A 456 15.11 10.21 -10.28
CA ASP A 456 15.24 11.66 -10.47
C ASP A 456 16.00 12.32 -9.28
N VAL A 457 16.88 11.57 -8.62
CA VAL A 457 17.76 12.05 -7.54
C VAL A 457 19.18 12.15 -8.07
N LYS A 458 19.73 13.37 -8.09
CA LYS A 458 21.13 13.65 -8.47
C LYS A 458 21.99 13.89 -7.25
N LEU A 459 23.02 13.07 -7.05
CA LEU A 459 24.08 13.34 -6.08
C LEU A 459 24.96 14.48 -6.61
N TRP A 460 25.25 15.47 -5.76
CA TRP A 460 26.18 16.57 -6.08
C TRP A 460 27.34 16.65 -5.09
N ASN A 461 28.49 17.10 -5.58
CA ASN A 461 29.71 17.33 -4.83
C ASN A 461 30.43 18.60 -5.35
N ASN A 462 30.51 19.63 -4.50
CA ASN A 462 31.14 20.92 -4.79
C ASN A 462 32.66 20.94 -4.53
N VAL A 463 33.25 19.85 -4.02
CA VAL A 463 34.70 19.74 -3.79
C VAL A 463 35.34 19.02 -4.97
N ARG A 464 36.32 19.69 -5.59
CA ARG A 464 37.24 19.03 -6.51
C ARG A 464 38.24 18.24 -5.68
N GLU A 465 38.09 16.92 -5.64
CA GLU A 465 39.09 16.07 -5.03
C GLU A 465 40.38 16.13 -5.86
N GLN A 466 41.50 16.41 -5.20
CA GLN A 466 42.79 16.48 -5.86
C GLN A 466 43.27 15.06 -6.16
N ASN A 467 43.19 14.65 -7.43
CA ASN A 467 43.83 13.48 -8.06
C ASN A 467 44.31 12.38 -7.09
N THR A 468 43.39 11.63 -6.50
CA THR A 468 43.73 10.29 -6.00
C THR A 468 43.64 9.33 -7.17
N ASN A 469 44.73 8.62 -7.48
CA ASN A 469 44.83 7.69 -8.62
C ASN A 469 43.88 6.48 -8.52
N THR A 470 43.16 6.34 -7.42
CA THR A 470 42.16 5.30 -7.19
C THR A 470 40.77 5.93 -7.26
N SER A 471 39.93 5.41 -8.17
CA SER A 471 38.50 5.73 -8.32
C SER A 471 38.15 7.23 -8.36
N ARG A 472 38.07 7.80 -9.57
CA ARG A 472 37.64 9.20 -9.83
C ARG A 472 36.32 9.52 -9.13
N LYS A 473 36.34 10.02 -7.89
CA LYS A 473 35.19 10.68 -7.27
C LYS A 473 34.89 11.92 -8.13
N ARG A 474 33.75 11.86 -8.82
CA ARG A 474 33.40 12.82 -9.86
C ARG A 474 33.00 14.14 -9.21
N TYR A 475 33.76 15.20 -9.48
CA TYR A 475 33.31 16.57 -9.21
C TYR A 475 32.06 16.82 -10.06
N TYR A 476 30.93 17.08 -9.40
CA TYR A 476 29.66 17.35 -10.03
C TYR A 476 28.92 18.39 -9.18
N PRO A 477 29.13 19.68 -9.47
CA PRO A 477 28.67 20.75 -8.60
C PRO A 477 27.14 20.80 -8.58
N LEU A 478 26.58 21.35 -7.50
CA LEU A 478 25.12 21.49 -7.35
C LEU A 478 24.48 22.22 -8.55
N SER A 479 25.16 23.19 -9.15
CA SER A 479 24.67 23.89 -10.34
C SER A 479 24.38 22.95 -11.51
N SER A 480 25.23 21.93 -11.72
CA SER A 480 25.02 20.91 -12.75
C SER A 480 23.82 20.03 -12.42
N ALA A 481 23.70 19.57 -11.16
CA ALA A 481 22.54 18.80 -10.72
C ALA A 481 21.22 19.57 -10.90
N LEU A 482 21.23 20.87 -10.60
CA LEU A 482 20.06 21.74 -10.76
C LEU A 482 19.69 21.97 -12.23
N SER A 483 20.69 22.19 -13.11
CA SER A 483 20.46 22.27 -14.56
C SER A 483 19.87 20.99 -15.12
N ASP A 484 20.47 19.83 -14.79
CA ASP A 484 20.01 18.53 -15.29
C ASP A 484 18.57 18.24 -14.86
N LEU A 485 18.18 18.58 -13.63
CA LEU A 485 16.79 18.42 -13.16
C LEU A 485 15.83 19.51 -13.66
N SER A 486 16.33 20.65 -14.11
CA SER A 486 15.52 21.77 -14.59
C SER A 486 15.14 21.63 -16.07
N ASP A 487 16.08 21.24 -16.91
CA ASP A 487 16.01 21.43 -18.35
C ASP A 487 15.49 20.18 -19.08
N SER A 488 15.98 19.00 -18.71
CA SER A 488 15.52 17.71 -19.25
C SER A 488 16.00 16.57 -18.38
N ILE A 489 15.09 15.71 -17.93
CA ILE A 489 15.48 14.55 -17.15
C ILE A 489 15.87 13.43 -18.10
N THR A 490 17.05 12.89 -17.86
CA THR A 490 17.43 11.59 -18.37
C THR A 490 17.37 10.62 -17.21
N ILE A 491 16.65 9.51 -17.38
CA ILE A 491 16.65 8.40 -16.43
C ILE A 491 17.48 7.29 -17.05
N SER A 492 18.52 6.82 -16.35
CA SER A 492 19.44 5.82 -16.90
C SER A 492 20.02 6.21 -18.29
N ASN A 493 20.33 7.50 -18.48
CA ASN A 493 20.82 8.13 -19.73
C ASN A 493 19.83 8.15 -20.91
N GLN A 494 18.56 7.84 -20.68
CA GLN A 494 17.53 7.96 -21.71
C GLN A 494 16.63 9.14 -21.37
N TYR A 495 16.31 9.97 -22.37
CA TYR A 495 15.48 11.16 -22.20
C TYR A 495 14.05 10.76 -21.84
N VAL A 496 13.54 11.32 -20.74
CA VAL A 496 12.16 11.09 -20.24
C VAL A 496 11.37 12.39 -20.13
N GLY A 497 11.78 13.45 -20.83
CA GLY A 497 11.18 14.79 -20.70
C GLY A 497 11.44 15.46 -19.33
N GLN A 498 10.59 16.41 -18.94
CA GLN A 498 10.56 16.89 -17.55
C GLN A 498 9.73 15.90 -16.76
N ALA A 499 10.22 15.28 -15.70
CA ALA A 499 9.36 14.34 -14.99
C ALA A 499 8.22 15.04 -14.27
N HIS A 500 8.34 16.30 -13.79
CA HIS A 500 7.31 16.86 -12.91
C HIS A 500 7.07 18.37 -13.10
N LEU A 501 5.81 18.80 -12.95
CA LEU A 501 5.36 20.20 -12.94
C LEU A 501 5.58 20.92 -11.60
N LEU A 502 6.51 20.43 -10.77
CA LEU A 502 6.84 21.12 -9.53
C LEU A 502 7.63 22.39 -9.84
N ASP A 503 7.21 23.50 -9.23
CA ASP A 503 7.86 24.81 -9.36
C ASP A 503 9.20 24.91 -8.61
N TRP A 504 9.65 23.82 -8.00
CA TRP A 504 10.82 23.79 -7.12
C TRP A 504 11.58 22.46 -7.22
N ILE A 505 12.86 22.50 -6.86
CA ILE A 505 13.75 21.35 -6.71
C ILE A 505 14.08 21.20 -5.23
N LEU A 506 13.94 20.00 -4.68
CA LEU A 506 14.36 19.71 -3.31
C LEU A 506 15.88 19.55 -3.27
N ILE A 507 16.55 20.33 -2.44
CA ILE A 507 17.98 20.24 -2.22
C ILE A 507 18.20 19.83 -0.77
N GLN A 508 18.98 18.77 -0.55
CA GLN A 508 19.20 18.19 0.77
C GLN A 508 20.69 17.89 0.98
N GLU A 509 21.17 18.10 2.21
CA GLU A 509 22.51 17.67 2.62
C GLU A 509 22.66 16.15 2.47
N PHE A 510 23.83 15.70 2.02
CA PHE A 510 24.12 14.27 1.92
C PHE A 510 24.46 13.78 3.32
N ILE A 511 23.73 12.76 3.79
CA ILE A 511 24.07 12.06 5.02
C ILE A 511 24.88 10.82 4.66
N PRO A 512 26.17 10.78 5.00
CA PRO A 512 26.92 9.56 4.94
C PRO A 512 26.31 8.53 5.91
N HIS A 513 26.05 7.32 5.42
CA HIS A 513 25.32 6.30 6.17
C HIS A 513 25.95 4.92 5.96
N ALA A 514 25.80 4.05 6.95
CA ALA A 514 26.24 2.66 6.87
C ALA A 514 25.16 1.77 6.22
N VAL A 515 23.91 1.99 6.63
CA VAL A 515 22.71 1.28 6.18
C VAL A 515 21.52 2.24 6.09
N GLU A 516 20.55 1.91 5.25
CA GLU A 516 19.19 2.45 5.25
C GLU A 516 18.29 1.48 6.04
N LEU A 517 17.52 2.00 6.99
CA LEU A 517 16.47 1.28 7.72
C LEU A 517 15.12 1.62 7.10
N ARG A 518 14.30 0.62 6.80
CA ARG A 518 12.93 0.80 6.33
C ARG A 518 11.95 0.18 7.32
N LEU A 519 11.14 1.02 7.97
CA LEU A 519 10.13 0.61 8.93
C LEU A 519 8.75 0.61 8.28
N TYR A 520 8.08 -0.53 8.30
CA TYR A 520 6.74 -0.71 7.75
C TYR A 520 5.72 -0.76 8.87
N TYR A 521 4.79 0.19 8.85
CA TYR A 521 3.71 0.30 9.81
C TYR A 521 2.38 -0.09 9.16
N LEU A 522 1.59 -0.89 9.86
CA LEU A 522 0.18 -1.17 9.55
C LEU A 522 -0.65 -0.85 10.80
N LYS A 523 -1.72 -0.07 10.64
CA LYS A 523 -2.55 0.40 11.77
C LYS A 523 -1.75 1.08 12.89
N ASN A 524 -0.81 1.95 12.52
CA ASN A 524 0.13 2.59 13.46
C ASN A 524 1.04 1.62 14.23
N GLU A 525 1.06 0.32 13.91
CA GLU A 525 1.93 -0.67 14.54
C GLU A 525 3.08 -1.08 13.61
N LEU A 526 4.30 -1.15 14.15
CA LEU A 526 5.45 -1.63 13.39
C LEU A 526 5.29 -3.13 13.10
N LYS A 527 5.27 -3.50 11.81
CA LYS A 527 5.14 -4.89 11.36
C LYS A 527 6.42 -5.47 10.81
N GLN A 528 7.25 -4.65 10.17
CA GLN A 528 8.46 -5.14 9.51
C GLN A 528 9.58 -4.10 9.52
N VAL A 529 10.81 -4.60 9.65
CA VAL A 529 12.04 -3.82 9.49
C VAL A 529 12.83 -4.45 8.36
N TRP A 530 13.24 -3.63 7.40
CA TRP A 530 14.18 -4.04 6.34
C TRP A 530 15.43 -3.18 6.40
N TYR A 531 16.51 -3.76 5.91
CA TYR A 531 17.78 -3.08 5.74
C TYR A 531 18.09 -3.01 4.25
N THR A 532 18.50 -1.83 3.79
CA THR A 532 18.86 -1.59 2.40
C THR A 532 20.12 -0.74 2.32
N ARG A 533 20.74 -0.72 1.14
CA ARG A 533 21.89 0.13 0.87
C ARG A 533 21.94 0.56 -0.59
N PHE A 534 22.52 1.74 -0.79
CA PHE A 534 22.80 2.32 -2.10
C PHE A 534 24.29 2.15 -2.40
N ASP A 535 24.67 1.02 -2.99
CA ASP A 535 26.09 0.69 -3.17
C ASP A 535 26.74 1.46 -4.31
N LYS A 536 25.95 1.96 -5.27
CA LYS A 536 26.48 2.60 -6.47
C LYS A 536 25.86 3.94 -6.77
N VAL A 537 26.73 4.87 -7.13
CA VAL A 537 26.36 6.09 -7.85
C VAL A 537 26.67 5.84 -9.32
N LYS A 538 25.63 5.84 -10.16
CA LYS A 538 25.73 5.65 -11.61
C LYS A 538 26.52 6.80 -12.24
N ALA A 539 26.95 6.61 -13.50
CA ALA A 539 27.72 7.61 -14.24
C ALA A 539 27.00 8.97 -14.36
N ASN A 540 25.67 8.97 -14.39
CA ASN A 540 24.81 10.16 -14.45
C ASN A 540 24.49 10.76 -13.05
N ASN A 541 25.24 10.37 -12.02
CA ASN A 541 25.09 10.78 -10.62
C ASN A 541 23.75 10.41 -9.97
N GLU A 542 23.01 9.47 -10.55
CA GLU A 542 21.86 8.85 -9.89
C GLU A 542 22.33 7.75 -8.94
N PHE A 543 21.52 7.48 -7.92
CA PHE A 543 21.71 6.27 -7.12
C PHE A 543 21.25 5.05 -7.92
N GLY A 544 21.96 3.94 -7.75
CA GLY A 544 21.66 2.67 -8.38
C GLY A 544 22.00 1.51 -7.47
N ASP A 545 21.66 0.32 -7.93
CA ASP A 545 21.96 -0.96 -7.28
C ASP A 545 21.42 -0.99 -5.83
N PHE A 546 20.10 -0.85 -5.72
CA PHE A 546 19.39 -1.04 -4.46
C PHE A 546 19.54 -2.49 -4.01
N TYR A 547 20.25 -2.67 -2.90
CA TYR A 547 20.48 -3.99 -2.33
C TYR A 547 19.67 -4.15 -1.04
N TYR A 548 18.78 -5.14 -1.03
CA TYR A 548 18.09 -5.59 0.18
C TYR A 548 19.00 -6.55 0.93
N MET A 549 19.08 -6.38 2.24
CA MET A 549 19.93 -7.21 3.09
C MET A 549 19.22 -7.63 4.36
N ASP A 550 19.61 -8.78 4.88
CA ASP A 550 19.17 -9.23 6.20
C ASP A 550 19.91 -8.49 7.33
N GLU A 551 19.50 -8.76 8.57
CA GLU A 551 20.10 -8.16 9.75
C GLU A 551 21.59 -8.50 9.89
N SER A 552 22.00 -9.73 9.56
CA SER A 552 23.38 -10.18 9.72
C SER A 552 24.35 -9.42 8.80
N VAL A 553 23.92 -9.16 7.56
CA VAL A 553 24.66 -8.35 6.59
C VAL A 553 24.64 -6.88 7.00
N ALA A 554 23.50 -6.35 7.47
CA ALA A 554 23.41 -4.98 7.98
C ALA A 554 24.39 -4.75 9.15
N ILE A 555 24.51 -5.69 10.08
CA ILE A 555 25.47 -5.66 11.20
C ILE A 555 26.91 -5.57 10.70
N SER A 556 27.26 -6.23 9.59
CA SER A 556 28.61 -6.18 9.04
C SER A 556 29.02 -4.76 8.63
N TYR A 557 28.08 -3.96 8.12
CA TYR A 557 28.29 -2.54 7.82
C TYR A 557 28.43 -1.65 9.07
N LEU A 558 28.00 -2.15 10.23
CA LEU A 558 28.28 -1.58 11.54
C LEU A 558 29.45 -2.29 12.25
N ARG A 559 30.32 -2.98 11.50
CA ARG A 559 31.52 -3.68 12.00
C ARG A 559 31.22 -4.73 13.06
N GLY A 560 30.09 -5.44 12.94
CA GLY A 560 29.69 -6.43 13.93
C GLY A 560 28.94 -5.85 15.13
N ASP A 561 28.68 -4.53 15.20
CA ASP A 561 28.02 -3.89 16.34
C ASP A 561 26.48 -4.03 16.27
N LEU A 562 26.00 -5.20 16.66
CA LEU A 562 24.56 -5.47 16.81
C LEU A 562 23.88 -4.49 17.78
N THR A 563 24.59 -3.99 18.79
CA THR A 563 23.99 -3.05 19.75
C THR A 563 23.71 -1.71 19.08
N ALA A 564 24.65 -1.21 18.28
CA ALA A 564 24.46 -0.01 17.48
C ALA A 564 23.28 -0.14 16.50
N LEU A 565 23.14 -1.29 15.83
CA LEU A 565 21.99 -1.52 14.93
C LEU A 565 20.66 -1.48 15.68
N ARG A 566 20.57 -2.18 16.83
CA ARG A 566 19.36 -2.16 17.68
C ARG A 566 19.03 -0.75 18.19
N GLN A 567 20.04 0.01 18.61
CA GLN A 567 19.86 1.41 19.00
C GLN A 567 19.37 2.28 17.83
N ALA A 568 19.85 2.03 16.62
CA ALA A 568 19.42 2.76 15.43
C ALA A 568 17.95 2.44 15.12
N THR A 569 17.58 1.16 15.16
CA THR A 569 16.18 0.72 14.98
C THR A 569 15.28 1.34 16.03
N GLU A 570 15.67 1.35 17.30
CA GLU A 570 14.84 1.93 18.37
C GLU A 570 14.65 3.43 18.22
N LYS A 571 15.73 4.18 17.91
CA LYS A 571 15.62 5.61 17.58
C LYS A 571 14.72 5.86 16.37
N ALA A 572 14.84 5.02 15.33
CA ALA A 572 14.00 5.13 14.14
C ALA A 572 12.51 4.90 14.47
N LYS A 573 12.19 3.99 15.40
CA LYS A 573 10.81 3.79 15.87
C LYS A 573 10.24 5.03 16.55
N ILE A 574 10.98 5.61 17.49
CA ILE A 574 10.56 6.83 18.19
C ILE A 574 10.28 7.96 17.18
N ILE A 575 11.17 8.14 16.21
CA ILE A 575 10.96 9.15 15.14
C ILE A 575 9.75 8.79 14.27
N ALA A 576 9.54 7.50 13.98
CA ALA A 576 8.37 7.04 13.21
C ALA A 576 7.04 7.26 13.94
N GLU A 577 7.00 7.13 15.27
CA GLU A 577 5.82 7.45 16.09
C GLU A 577 5.46 8.95 15.97
N ASP A 578 6.47 9.82 16.07
CA ASP A 578 6.31 11.26 15.81
C ASP A 578 5.76 11.53 14.39
N TRP A 579 6.20 10.74 13.40
CA TRP A 579 5.69 10.82 12.04
C TRP A 579 4.26 10.33 11.90
N LEU A 580 3.88 9.25 12.59
CA LEU A 580 2.51 8.76 12.61
C LEU A 580 1.57 9.82 13.20
N ASP A 581 1.94 10.45 14.31
CA ASP A 581 1.19 11.57 14.90
C ASP A 581 1.00 12.72 13.91
N TRP A 582 2.07 13.05 13.17
CA TRP A 582 2.00 14.07 12.14
C TRP A 582 1.06 13.66 11.00
N LEU A 583 1.15 12.42 10.49
CA LEU A 583 0.29 11.90 9.45
C LEU A 583 -1.18 11.91 9.87
N MET A 584 -1.49 11.43 11.07
CA MET A 584 -2.84 11.45 11.66
C MET A 584 -3.37 12.88 11.76
N THR A 585 -2.52 13.84 12.13
CA THR A 585 -2.90 15.25 12.18
C THR A 585 -3.15 15.84 10.78
N GLN A 586 -2.37 15.43 9.77
CA GLN A 586 -2.57 15.90 8.39
C GLN A 586 -3.81 15.29 7.72
N SER A 587 -4.12 14.03 8.00
CA SER A 587 -5.25 13.33 7.40
C SER A 587 -6.56 13.51 8.16
N GLY A 588 -6.49 13.80 9.47
CA GLY A 588 -7.63 13.70 10.38
C GLY A 588 -8.01 12.27 10.73
N GLU A 589 -7.22 11.27 10.31
CA GLU A 589 -7.44 9.85 10.59
C GLU A 589 -6.80 9.47 11.92
N THR A 590 -7.46 8.63 12.71
CA THR A 590 -6.87 8.07 13.95
C THR A 590 -6.01 6.84 13.69
N VAL A 591 -6.09 6.26 12.49
CA VAL A 591 -5.37 5.06 12.10
C VAL A 591 -4.79 5.29 10.71
N ILE A 592 -3.46 5.26 10.61
CA ILE A 592 -2.77 5.23 9.31
C ILE A 592 -2.75 3.78 8.83
N PRO A 593 -3.44 3.47 7.71
CA PRO A 593 -3.67 2.08 7.32
C PRO A 593 -2.37 1.36 6.95
N ALA A 594 -1.51 2.00 6.17
CA ALA A 594 -0.22 1.44 5.81
C ALA A 594 0.78 2.54 5.39
N VAL A 595 1.95 2.60 6.03
CA VAL A 595 2.99 3.57 5.70
C VAL A 595 4.39 2.97 5.89
N ARG A 596 5.35 3.45 5.10
CA ARG A 596 6.77 3.11 5.20
C ARG A 596 7.58 4.37 5.54
N PHE A 597 8.48 4.23 6.50
CA PHE A 597 9.46 5.25 6.84
C PHE A 597 10.87 4.74 6.55
N ASP A 598 11.62 5.53 5.79
CA ASP A 598 13.01 5.20 5.45
C ASP A 598 13.96 6.13 6.19
N PHE A 599 15.00 5.56 6.78
CA PHE A 599 15.97 6.28 7.60
C PHE A 599 17.40 5.94 7.22
N PHE A 600 18.28 6.93 7.22
CA PHE A 600 19.71 6.71 7.15
C PHE A 600 20.33 6.54 8.52
N VAL A 601 21.15 5.50 8.68
CA VAL A 601 21.91 5.23 9.90
C VAL A 601 23.35 5.63 9.72
N GLN A 602 23.77 6.64 10.47
CA GLN A 602 25.15 7.06 10.57
C GLN A 602 25.81 6.38 11.79
N TYR A 603 26.84 5.55 11.55
CA TYR A 603 27.53 4.79 12.58
C TYR A 603 28.89 5.42 12.95
N PHE A 604 29.16 5.52 14.25
CA PHE A 604 30.40 6.02 14.82
C PHE A 604 30.99 4.94 15.73
N PRO A 605 32.06 4.24 15.33
CA PRO A 605 32.54 3.07 16.07
C PRO A 605 33.11 3.40 17.46
N TYR A 606 33.46 4.67 17.72
CA TYR A 606 33.92 5.15 19.02
C TYR A 606 33.35 6.56 19.28
N ALA A 607 33.20 6.96 20.54
CA ALA A 607 32.54 8.21 20.94
C ALA A 607 33.15 9.50 20.33
N ASN A 608 34.40 9.44 19.86
CA ASN A 608 35.12 10.54 19.22
C ASN A 608 35.63 10.20 17.80
N ALA A 609 35.21 9.07 17.23
CA ALA A 609 35.62 8.72 15.88
C ALA A 609 34.99 9.69 14.87
N GLU A 610 35.80 10.19 13.93
CA GLU A 610 35.23 10.73 12.71
C GLU A 610 34.39 9.65 12.04
N PHE A 611 33.27 10.06 11.44
CA PHE A 611 32.44 9.13 10.69
C PHE A 611 33.29 8.45 9.62
N ILE A 612 33.30 7.12 9.61
CA ILE A 612 33.97 6.36 8.57
C ILE A 612 32.92 6.03 7.54
N ASP A 613 32.93 6.79 6.44
CA ASP A 613 32.13 6.45 5.27
C ASP A 613 32.51 5.05 4.81
N ALA A 614 31.51 4.21 4.60
CA ALA A 614 31.73 2.88 4.05
C ALA A 614 32.30 2.96 2.62
N SER A 615 32.28 4.14 1.98
CA SER A 615 33.04 4.44 0.76
C SER A 615 34.54 4.73 0.99
N GLY A 616 35.00 4.71 2.24
CA GLY A 616 36.38 4.96 2.63
C GLY A 616 37.30 3.80 2.29
N ASN A 617 37.54 3.53 1.01
CA ASN A 617 38.63 2.76 0.38
C ASN A 617 39.09 1.42 1.00
N HIS A 618 38.47 0.93 2.05
CA HIS A 618 38.29 -0.50 2.20
C HIS A 618 37.10 -0.83 1.29
N GLU A 619 37.41 -1.18 0.03
CA GLU A 619 36.83 -2.42 -0.46
C GLU A 619 36.95 -3.38 0.73
N MET A 620 35.84 -3.67 1.39
CA MET A 620 35.68 -5.04 1.84
C MET A 620 35.81 -5.82 0.54
N VAL A 621 37.03 -6.28 0.25
CA VAL A 621 37.26 -7.45 -0.58
C VAL A 621 36.58 -8.56 0.20
N LEU A 622 35.25 -8.62 0.09
CA LEU A 622 34.58 -9.89 0.03
C LEU A 622 35.16 -10.47 -1.25
N ASP A 623 36.05 -11.47 -1.12
CA ASP A 623 36.58 -12.18 -2.28
C ASP A 623 35.41 -12.45 -3.23
N ASP A 624 35.57 -12.11 -4.51
CA ASP A 624 34.55 -12.34 -5.54
C ASP A 624 34.10 -13.83 -5.60
N GLU A 625 34.86 -14.74 -4.98
CA GLU A 625 34.48 -16.14 -4.74
C GLU A 625 33.31 -16.32 -3.73
N GLN A 626 33.07 -15.42 -2.78
CA GLN A 626 31.92 -15.50 -1.86
C GLN A 626 30.64 -14.89 -2.45
N ASN A 627 30.73 -13.87 -3.30
CA ASN A 627 29.55 -13.28 -3.95
C ASN A 627 29.09 -14.07 -5.17
N SER A 628 29.97 -14.79 -5.87
CA SER A 628 29.57 -15.70 -6.95
C SER A 628 28.75 -16.90 -6.46
N ALA A 629 28.93 -17.32 -5.20
CA ALA A 629 28.14 -18.37 -4.56
C ALA A 629 26.74 -17.92 -4.07
N ILE A 630 26.44 -16.62 -4.08
CA ILE A 630 25.16 -16.04 -3.58
C ILE A 630 24.31 -15.45 -4.73
N SER A 631 24.80 -15.55 -5.97
CA SER A 631 24.12 -14.97 -7.15
C SER A 631 23.07 -15.86 -7.83
N GLU A 632 22.66 -16.98 -7.22
CA GLU A 632 21.50 -17.71 -7.75
C GLU A 632 20.20 -16.92 -7.51
N PRO A 633 19.30 -16.84 -8.51
CA PRO A 633 18.04 -16.14 -8.37
C PRO A 633 17.22 -16.82 -7.28
N TRP A 634 16.80 -16.04 -6.29
CA TRP A 634 15.92 -16.44 -5.19
C TRP A 634 14.68 -17.17 -5.73
N THR A 635 14.71 -18.50 -5.73
CA THR A 635 13.50 -19.32 -5.77
C THR A 635 13.00 -19.49 -4.34
N THR A 636 11.71 -19.26 -4.16
CA THR A 636 10.99 -19.35 -2.88
C THR A 636 11.16 -20.74 -2.25
N TYR A 637 11.97 -20.84 -1.21
CA TYR A 637 12.04 -22.02 -0.34
C TYR A 637 11.09 -21.85 0.85
N GLU A 638 9.94 -22.52 0.76
CA GLU A 638 9.17 -22.96 1.93
C GLU A 638 9.53 -24.42 2.20
N GLU A 639 10.49 -24.70 3.08
CA GLU A 639 10.60 -26.02 3.72
C GLU A 639 10.96 -25.85 5.20
N GLU A 640 10.11 -26.41 6.05
CA GLU A 640 10.31 -26.59 7.49
C GLU A 640 11.54 -27.46 7.73
N HIS A 641 12.63 -26.87 8.24
CA HIS A 641 13.77 -27.63 8.70
C HIS A 641 13.74 -27.83 10.22
N ASP A 642 13.49 -29.09 10.58
CA ASP A 642 13.59 -29.71 11.90
C ASP A 642 15.04 -29.62 12.43
N LEU A 643 15.21 -28.94 13.57
CA LEU A 643 16.51 -28.71 14.21
C LEU A 643 16.89 -29.90 15.10
N SER A 644 17.55 -30.90 14.51
CA SER A 644 18.38 -31.85 15.27
C SER A 644 19.86 -31.59 15.04
N VAL A 645 20.45 -30.77 15.93
CA VAL A 645 21.87 -30.44 15.93
C VAL A 645 22.69 -31.64 16.43
N GLN A 646 23.48 -32.24 15.53
CA GLN A 646 24.55 -33.16 15.93
C GLN A 646 25.75 -32.39 16.49
N ASN A 647 26.18 -32.90 17.63
CA ASN A 647 27.17 -32.34 18.54
C ASN A 647 28.58 -32.76 18.08
N THR A 648 29.41 -31.83 17.63
CA THR A 648 30.86 -32.05 17.45
C THR A 648 31.66 -31.09 18.34
N ASN A 649 32.14 -31.66 19.44
CA ASN A 649 33.08 -31.06 20.38
C ASN A 649 34.47 -30.89 19.75
N ASN A 650 35.01 -29.67 19.74
CA ASN A 650 36.31 -29.30 20.34
C ASN A 650 36.81 -27.95 19.81
N THR A 651 36.43 -26.87 20.47
CA THR A 651 37.30 -25.68 20.57
C THR A 651 37.22 -25.16 22.00
N ASN A 652 38.38 -24.93 22.61
CA ASN A 652 38.52 -24.38 23.96
C ASN A 652 37.98 -22.94 24.01
N HIS A 653 36.67 -22.78 24.22
CA HIS A 653 36.08 -21.49 24.55
C HIS A 653 36.35 -21.16 26.01
N ARG A 654 37.43 -20.42 26.24
CA ARG A 654 37.69 -19.70 27.49
C ARG A 654 36.49 -18.79 27.75
N ARG A 655 35.67 -19.11 28.78
CA ARG A 655 34.58 -18.25 29.25
C ARG A 655 35.16 -16.87 29.57
N LYS A 656 34.78 -15.86 28.79
CA LYS A 656 35.14 -14.45 29.05
C LYS A 656 34.60 -14.05 30.42
N THR A 657 35.47 -13.50 31.25
CA THR A 657 35.14 -13.03 32.60
C THR A 657 34.35 -11.72 32.53
N LYS A 658 33.62 -11.36 33.60
CA LYS A 658 32.92 -10.07 33.70
C LYS A 658 33.85 -8.87 33.41
N GLN A 659 35.12 -8.99 33.77
CA GLN A 659 36.15 -7.98 33.53
C GLN A 659 36.57 -7.89 32.04
N ASP A 660 36.41 -8.96 31.25
CA ASP A 660 36.57 -8.93 29.80
C ASP A 660 35.40 -8.20 29.11
N TYR A 661 34.21 -8.17 29.73
CA TYR A 661 33.06 -7.40 29.25
C TYR A 661 33.14 -5.91 29.63
N GLU A 662 33.70 -5.58 30.80
CA GLU A 662 33.93 -4.19 31.24
C GLU A 662 35.08 -3.51 30.46
N ASN A 663 35.99 -4.31 29.89
CA ASN A 663 37.07 -3.84 28.99
C ASN A 663 36.70 -3.93 27.50
N LEU A 664 35.44 -4.22 27.14
CA LEU A 664 35.02 -4.12 25.74
C LEU A 664 35.17 -2.66 25.29
N PRO A 665 35.75 -2.41 24.11
CA PRO A 665 35.87 -1.05 23.57
C PRO A 665 34.51 -0.35 23.63
N GLN A 666 34.52 0.94 23.99
CA GLN A 666 33.31 1.77 24.03
C GLN A 666 32.43 1.45 22.82
N ARG A 667 31.19 1.04 23.11
CA ARG A 667 30.21 0.67 22.07
C ARG A 667 30.07 1.82 21.07
N GLY A 668 29.89 1.49 19.80
CA GLY A 668 29.67 2.51 18.79
C GLY A 668 28.38 3.27 19.06
N SER A 669 28.31 4.49 18.57
CA SER A 669 27.10 5.32 18.65
C SER A 669 26.48 5.49 17.27
N VAL A 670 25.17 5.73 17.24
CA VAL A 670 24.42 5.90 15.98
C VAL A 670 23.60 7.18 15.99
N LYS A 671 23.50 7.79 14.80
CA LYS A 671 22.54 8.84 14.48
C LYS A 671 21.62 8.34 13.38
N VAL A 672 20.35 8.67 13.48
CA VAL A 672 19.30 8.27 12.55
C VAL A 672 18.74 9.55 11.91
N PHE A 673 18.50 9.52 10.61
CA PHE A 673 17.94 10.65 9.88
C PHE A 673 16.80 10.17 8.99
N THR A 674 15.64 10.84 9.03
CA THR A 674 14.54 10.52 8.12
C THR A 674 14.92 10.90 6.68
N LEU A 675 14.80 9.94 5.79
CA LEU A 675 15.05 10.09 4.36
C LEU A 675 13.76 10.30 3.58
N GLU A 676 12.80 9.41 3.80
CA GLU A 676 11.60 9.29 2.98
C GLU A 676 10.42 8.77 3.80
N ILE A 677 9.23 9.24 3.42
CA ILE A 677 7.94 8.73 3.87
C ILE A 677 7.24 8.30 2.60
N CYS A 678 6.97 7.02 2.49
CA CYS A 678 6.31 6.42 1.34
C CYS A 678 5.09 5.67 1.82
N GLU A 679 4.10 5.56 0.95
CA GLU A 679 3.08 4.57 1.19
C GLU A 679 3.65 3.18 1.02
N ALA A 680 3.23 2.28 1.89
CA ALA A 680 3.59 0.90 1.71
C ALA A 680 2.85 0.40 0.45
N GLY A 681 3.55 0.24 -0.67
CA GLY A 681 3.03 -0.44 -1.86
C GLY A 681 2.62 -1.88 -1.55
N PHE A 682 1.87 -2.53 -2.44
CA PHE A 682 1.39 -3.90 -2.20
C PHE A 682 2.49 -4.96 -2.35
N SER A 683 3.51 -4.69 -3.14
CA SER A 683 4.62 -5.61 -3.41
C SER A 683 5.66 -5.70 -2.29
N ILE A 684 5.59 -4.86 -1.26
CA ILE A 684 6.77 -4.58 -0.41
C ILE A 684 6.84 -5.44 0.86
N PHE A 685 5.80 -6.19 1.20
CA PHE A 685 5.84 -7.09 2.35
C PHE A 685 6.44 -8.45 1.98
N GLY A 686 7.40 -8.90 2.79
CA GLY A 686 8.13 -10.15 2.54
C GLY A 686 7.32 -11.43 2.77
N SER A 687 6.17 -11.34 3.45
CA SER A 687 5.29 -12.48 3.71
C SER A 687 3.89 -12.25 3.17
N GLU A 688 3.29 -13.31 2.62
CA GLU A 688 1.88 -13.29 2.15
C GLU A 688 0.91 -12.94 3.28
N ALA A 689 1.20 -13.36 4.52
CA ALA A 689 0.40 -13.01 5.69
C ALA A 689 0.34 -11.49 5.93
N LEU A 690 1.47 -10.79 5.81
CA LEU A 690 1.51 -9.33 5.97
C LEU A 690 0.83 -8.60 4.80
N LYS A 691 0.93 -9.12 3.57
CA LYS A 691 0.19 -8.58 2.42
C LYS A 691 -1.33 -8.64 2.67
N LYS A 692 -1.81 -9.78 3.17
CA LYS A 692 -3.22 -9.97 3.56
C LYS A 692 -3.65 -9.07 4.71
N GLU A 693 -2.84 -8.96 5.77
CA GLU A 693 -3.13 -8.09 6.92
C GLU A 693 -3.19 -6.61 6.51
N LYS A 694 -2.26 -6.15 5.67
CA LYS A 694 -2.28 -4.80 5.10
C LYS A 694 -3.57 -4.55 4.33
N MET A 695 -3.94 -5.50 3.49
CA MET A 695 -5.11 -5.35 2.67
C MET A 695 -6.39 -5.29 3.51
N LYS A 696 -6.50 -6.17 4.50
CA LYS A 696 -7.53 -6.11 5.54
C LYS A 696 -7.59 -4.77 6.22
N THR A 697 -6.44 -4.19 6.52
CA THR A 697 -6.35 -2.88 7.14
C THR A 697 -6.89 -1.77 6.24
N ILE A 698 -6.47 -1.72 4.98
CA ILE A 698 -6.92 -0.67 4.04
C ILE A 698 -8.44 -0.79 3.81
N VAL A 699 -8.94 -2.00 3.62
CA VAL A 699 -10.39 -2.25 3.42
C VAL A 699 -11.19 -1.87 4.65
N GLN A 700 -10.73 -2.25 5.85
CA GLN A 700 -11.41 -1.87 7.08
C GLN A 700 -11.41 -0.35 7.27
N ASN A 701 -10.28 0.32 6.99
CA ASN A 701 -10.22 1.77 7.06
C ASN A 701 -11.19 2.42 6.06
N ALA A 702 -11.31 1.89 4.84
CA ALA A 702 -12.29 2.39 3.88
C ALA A 702 -13.74 2.23 4.36
N LEU A 703 -14.05 1.15 5.07
CA LEU A 703 -15.36 0.91 5.68
C LEU A 703 -15.63 1.78 6.91
N ASP A 704 -14.60 2.11 7.69
CA ASP A 704 -14.75 2.92 8.90
C ASP A 704 -14.92 4.42 8.57
N GLN A 705 -14.41 4.87 7.41
CA GLN A 705 -14.40 6.27 7.00
C GLN A 705 -15.60 6.68 6.12
N GLY A 706 -16.19 5.75 5.37
CA GLY A 706 -17.32 6.03 4.49
C GLY A 706 -18.65 5.65 5.13
#